data_AF-A0A4P5UW36-F1
#
_entry.id   AF-A0A4P5UW36-F1
#
_cell.length_a   1.000
_cell.length_b   1.000
_cell.length_c   1.000
_cell.angle_alpha   90.00
_cell.angle_beta   90.00
_cell.angle_gamma   90.00
#
_symmetry.space_group_name_H-M   'P 1'
#
loop_
_entity.id
_entity.type
_entity.pdbx_description
1 polymer ?
#
loop_
_entity_poly.entity_id
_entity_poly.type
_entity_poly.pdbx_seq_one_letter_code
_entity_poly.pdbx_strand_id
1 'polypeptide(L)'
;MHSPKIYAKRGDTNSVKLFDKYLWTYYGSQSRWGVFPSADKKFERIMMHFILTCPTGGCGEWDYTMKVMARNHTGKLDSNLVDAPSFTIGGGARDTLKVSSMQTFKTKFNATVKKTDTILNSPITISFYKNNASPFTVSDTQQVYEAEYWNYYYSSTGVKSDSLFVKSDLLFTKGNRKAYKPFEIVLETEIARFITPYGKWFPKDWSYSWDYDITDYAHMLTDSTEIRVIYDGYSQGSLFTLTFDMIEGIPARETYKSQVLWSGNPTYGDPNNPISNFLTPKTMPSLNKEDMVTLRLMTTGHGFGGTENAAEFSEKTHMIAINGQDLYEQHLWRPDCGQNPVYPQAGTWYFQRGGWCPGDAVQYWDYNITEHFSKSDSVQIGYNMVEYTNDDLGKRASYILEGQILYSKANYINNASLEEIKTPNNAYKYRRMNPICRGQQPLIVVKNNGKSDLTSLVIRYKVDNEAENVFNWKGTIPYMNTAEILLPALEFPKVGDHKFTVGVYEPNGKADESTIGDMMTVNFTNGKTVNNSKIILTITLDYVQGYNNSIRYQIVDNEGYIIKEKDGFVDKSTIRDTTTLEDGCYRFIIYEEGIGDGLYPIYSGSTRGSFSLKDSKNTMIYNTASSLFGQPAGVYASFGDREIITFQVNTAAASTEEELLSTIVPELRVSPNPLVNGNGFLTVKGLQHSSSVNVKILSPLGRELYSQIITAGEAEHFPLDLHGFASGSYQVQISQGSFVLTESLVHLAQ
;
A
#
# COMPACT_ATOMS: atom_id res chain seq x y z
N MET A 1 -46.84 -7.23 -27.11
CA MET A 1 -45.61 -8.02 -26.97
C MET A 1 -44.63 -7.21 -26.13
N HIS A 2 -44.52 -7.52 -24.84
CA HIS A 2 -43.53 -6.92 -23.95
C HIS A 2 -42.21 -7.68 -24.16
N SER A 3 -41.17 -6.97 -24.58
CA SER A 3 -39.80 -7.50 -24.51
C SER A 3 -39.46 -7.79 -23.04
N PRO A 4 -38.98 -8.98 -22.69
CA PRO A 4 -38.38 -9.19 -21.39
C PRO A 4 -37.10 -8.35 -21.35
N LYS A 5 -37.03 -7.38 -20.43
CA LYS A 5 -35.77 -6.75 -20.06
C LYS A 5 -34.87 -7.88 -19.56
N ILE A 6 -33.87 -8.23 -20.37
CA ILE A 6 -32.80 -9.12 -19.97
C ILE A 6 -31.97 -8.29 -18.98
N TYR A 7 -32.26 -8.42 -17.68
CA TYR A 7 -31.34 -7.97 -16.66
C TYR A 7 -30.10 -8.88 -16.74
N ALA A 8 -28.91 -8.28 -16.67
CA ALA A 8 -27.69 -9.05 -16.48
C ALA A 8 -27.80 -9.84 -15.17
N LYS A 9 -27.14 -11.00 -15.12
CA LYS A 9 -27.17 -11.82 -13.91
C LYS A 9 -26.29 -11.15 -12.86
N ARG A 10 -26.69 -11.25 -11.60
CA ARG A 10 -25.85 -10.87 -10.45
C ARG A 10 -24.48 -11.55 -10.61
N GLY A 11 -23.40 -10.77 -10.64
CA GLY A 11 -22.04 -11.23 -10.89
C GLY A 11 -21.50 -10.95 -12.32
N ASP A 12 -22.28 -10.36 -13.23
CA ASP A 12 -21.77 -9.92 -14.54
C ASP A 12 -20.82 -8.71 -14.37
N THR A 13 -19.64 -8.74 -14.99
CA THR A 13 -18.61 -7.67 -14.88
C THR A 13 -18.58 -6.79 -16.11
N ASN A 14 -18.67 -5.47 -15.93
CA ASN A 14 -18.43 -4.47 -16.96
C ASN A 14 -17.06 -3.81 -16.72
N SER A 15 -16.16 -3.88 -17.70
CA SER A 15 -14.82 -3.28 -17.59
C SER A 15 -14.71 -1.97 -18.37
N VAL A 16 -14.22 -0.91 -17.73
CA VAL A 16 -13.96 0.41 -18.33
C VAL A 16 -12.46 0.71 -18.25
N LYS A 17 -11.78 0.83 -19.39
CA LYS A 17 -10.37 1.21 -19.48
C LYS A 17 -10.23 2.68 -19.91
N LEU A 18 -9.65 3.52 -19.06
CA LEU A 18 -9.52 4.96 -19.33
C LEU A 18 -8.13 5.39 -19.76
N PHE A 19 -7.11 4.80 -19.16
CA PHE A 19 -5.72 5.06 -19.48
C PHE A 19 -5.03 3.74 -19.82
N ASP A 20 -4.19 3.76 -20.85
CA ASP A 20 -3.42 2.59 -21.29
C ASP A 20 -1.97 2.98 -21.47
N LYS A 21 -1.10 2.47 -20.59
CA LYS A 21 0.35 2.70 -20.60
C LYS A 21 0.70 4.17 -20.85
N TYR A 22 0.04 5.08 -20.14
CA TYR A 22 0.32 6.51 -20.24
C TYR A 22 1.62 6.84 -19.49
N LEU A 23 2.53 7.58 -20.13
CA LEU A 23 3.81 7.98 -19.54
C LEU A 23 3.72 9.37 -18.92
N TRP A 24 4.11 9.49 -17.66
CA TRP A 24 4.41 10.78 -17.04
C TRP A 24 5.89 11.13 -17.17
N THR A 25 6.18 12.34 -17.61
CA THR A 25 7.56 12.87 -17.68
C THR A 25 7.83 14.01 -16.71
N TYR A 26 6.78 14.63 -16.19
CA TYR A 26 6.85 15.77 -15.28
C TYR A 26 5.49 16.02 -14.61
N TYR A 27 5.50 16.86 -13.58
CA TYR A 27 4.36 17.26 -12.76
C TYR A 27 3.18 17.67 -13.64
N GLY A 28 2.01 17.12 -13.36
CA GLY A 28 0.81 17.47 -14.11
C GLY A 28 -0.39 16.60 -13.83
N SER A 29 -1.44 16.80 -14.63
CA SER A 29 -2.65 15.98 -14.59
C SER A 29 -3.20 15.74 -15.98
N GLN A 30 -3.98 14.68 -16.11
CA GLN A 30 -4.63 14.26 -17.35
C GLN A 30 -6.04 13.84 -17.01
N SER A 31 -6.98 14.30 -17.81
CA SER A 31 -8.39 13.95 -17.68
C SER A 31 -8.87 13.20 -18.90
N ARG A 32 -9.74 12.20 -18.68
CA ARG A 32 -10.41 11.42 -19.72
C ARG A 32 -11.84 11.17 -19.32
N TRP A 33 -12.76 11.28 -20.28
CA TRP A 33 -14.14 10.88 -20.10
C TRP A 33 -14.23 9.37 -20.19
N GLY A 34 -14.81 8.75 -19.17
CA GLY A 34 -15.19 7.34 -19.17
C GLY A 34 -16.66 7.17 -19.47
N VAL A 35 -16.99 6.19 -20.32
CA VAL A 35 -18.36 5.72 -20.50
C VAL A 35 -18.61 4.60 -19.51
N PHE A 36 -19.16 4.97 -18.36
CA PHE A 36 -19.59 4.04 -17.33
C PHE A 36 -21.03 3.58 -17.62
N PRO A 37 -21.48 2.47 -17.02
CA PRO A 37 -22.86 2.04 -17.16
C PRO A 37 -23.84 3.08 -16.59
N SER A 38 -25.10 2.95 -17.01
CA SER A 38 -26.16 3.89 -16.63
C SER A 38 -26.50 3.85 -15.14
N ALA A 39 -27.00 4.98 -14.63
CA ALA A 39 -27.30 5.17 -13.21
C ALA A 39 -28.41 4.24 -12.64
N ASP A 40 -29.16 3.54 -13.49
CA ASP A 40 -30.16 2.55 -13.08
C ASP A 40 -29.55 1.17 -12.77
N LYS A 41 -28.29 0.93 -13.16
CA LYS A 41 -27.56 -0.28 -12.77
C LYS A 41 -27.05 -0.19 -11.34
N LYS A 42 -26.98 -1.35 -10.68
CA LYS A 42 -26.40 -1.49 -9.35
C LYS A 42 -25.17 -2.39 -9.44
N PHE A 43 -24.15 -2.02 -8.68
CA PHE A 43 -22.89 -2.74 -8.62
C PHE A 43 -22.66 -3.19 -7.20
N GLU A 44 -22.42 -4.48 -7.04
CA GLU A 44 -22.03 -5.04 -5.76
C GLU A 44 -20.61 -4.65 -5.39
N ARG A 45 -19.74 -4.57 -6.40
CA ARG A 45 -18.35 -4.14 -6.24
C ARG A 45 -17.86 -3.38 -7.46
N ILE A 46 -17.08 -2.33 -7.23
CA ILE A 46 -16.34 -1.61 -8.27
C ILE A 46 -14.87 -1.65 -7.90
N MET A 47 -14.10 -2.45 -8.63
CA MET A 47 -12.66 -2.57 -8.45
C MET A 47 -11.94 -1.66 -9.43
N MET A 48 -11.18 -0.71 -8.90
CA MET A 48 -10.27 0.10 -9.70
C MET A 48 -8.89 -0.53 -9.70
N HIS A 49 -8.35 -0.81 -10.87
CA HIS A 49 -7.00 -1.36 -11.03
C HIS A 49 -6.07 -0.26 -11.53
N PHE A 50 -5.07 0.07 -10.70
CA PHE A 50 -4.00 1.00 -11.04
C PHE A 50 -2.73 0.20 -11.31
N ILE A 51 -2.38 0.06 -12.59
CA ILE A 51 -1.29 -0.82 -13.02
C ILE A 51 -0.09 0.02 -13.45
N LEU A 52 1.07 -0.22 -12.85
CA LEU A 52 2.33 0.34 -13.31
C LEU A 52 3.14 -0.66 -14.12
N THR A 53 3.80 -0.15 -15.16
CA THR A 53 4.79 -0.87 -15.97
C THR A 53 5.97 0.03 -16.29
N CYS A 54 7.13 -0.53 -16.66
CA CYS A 54 8.31 0.28 -16.97
C CYS A 54 8.32 0.74 -18.45
N PRO A 55 8.61 2.03 -18.75
CA PRO A 55 8.89 2.47 -20.11
C PRO A 55 10.23 1.93 -20.63
N THR A 56 10.47 2.12 -21.93
CA THR A 56 11.79 1.86 -22.53
C THR A 56 12.81 2.80 -21.90
N GLY A 57 13.81 2.24 -21.23
CA GLY A 57 14.81 3.01 -20.45
C GLY A 57 14.74 2.80 -18.94
N GLY A 58 13.72 2.09 -18.43
CA GLY A 58 13.59 1.73 -17.01
C GLY A 58 12.41 2.43 -16.34
N CYS A 59 12.00 1.93 -15.18
CA CYS A 59 10.96 2.54 -14.35
C CYS A 59 11.41 3.88 -13.74
N GLY A 60 10.45 4.70 -13.30
CA GLY A 60 10.74 5.94 -12.58
C GLY A 60 11.55 5.66 -11.31
N GLU A 61 12.55 6.50 -11.03
CA GLU A 61 13.48 6.29 -9.90
C GLU A 61 12.88 6.67 -8.55
N TRP A 62 11.91 7.59 -8.52
CA TRP A 62 11.39 8.23 -7.32
C TRP A 62 9.96 7.81 -6.98
N ASP A 63 9.63 7.96 -5.71
CA ASP A 63 8.36 7.70 -5.07
C ASP A 63 7.44 8.94 -5.06
N TYR A 64 6.69 9.11 -6.13
CA TYR A 64 5.81 10.26 -6.31
C TYR A 64 4.36 9.95 -5.95
N THR A 65 3.67 10.97 -5.44
CA THR A 65 2.23 10.89 -5.18
C THR A 65 1.46 10.88 -6.49
N MET A 66 0.53 9.94 -6.61
CA MET A 66 -0.47 9.88 -7.67
C MET A 66 -1.88 9.89 -7.07
N LYS A 67 -2.77 10.67 -7.67
CA LYS A 67 -4.17 10.77 -7.23
C LYS A 67 -5.11 10.52 -8.38
N VAL A 68 -6.23 9.85 -8.10
CA VAL A 68 -7.33 9.64 -9.04
C VAL A 68 -8.54 10.41 -8.52
N MET A 69 -9.04 11.35 -9.33
CA MET A 69 -10.19 12.19 -9.02
C MET A 69 -11.36 11.83 -9.93
N ALA A 70 -12.55 11.64 -9.37
CA ALA A 70 -13.81 11.69 -10.11
C ALA A 70 -14.29 13.15 -10.18
N ARG A 71 -14.65 13.61 -11.38
CA ARG A 71 -15.04 15.01 -11.63
C ARG A 71 -16.51 15.10 -11.99
N ASN A 72 -17.27 15.84 -11.18
CA ASN A 72 -18.69 16.11 -11.40
C ASN A 72 -18.87 17.53 -11.98
N HIS A 73 -19.31 17.56 -13.24
CA HIS A 73 -19.62 18.75 -14.00
C HIS A 73 -21.01 19.28 -13.61
N THR A 74 -21.06 20.41 -12.91
CA THR A 74 -22.32 20.91 -12.33
C THR A 74 -23.22 21.64 -13.32
N GLY A 75 -22.71 21.97 -14.51
CA GLY A 75 -23.35 22.86 -15.48
C GLY A 75 -23.48 24.32 -15.02
N LYS A 76 -23.11 24.64 -13.78
CA LYS A 76 -23.12 26.02 -13.26
C LYS A 76 -21.83 26.71 -13.66
N LEU A 77 -21.96 27.93 -14.17
CA LEU A 77 -20.80 28.77 -14.49
C LEU A 77 -20.50 29.69 -13.31
N ASP A 78 -19.21 29.81 -12.99
CA ASP A 78 -18.65 30.91 -12.20
C ASP A 78 -17.72 31.73 -13.11
N SER A 79 -17.20 32.86 -12.64
CA SER A 79 -16.30 33.69 -13.44
C SER A 79 -15.32 34.48 -12.58
N ASN A 80 -14.07 34.52 -13.04
CA ASN A 80 -13.05 35.39 -12.46
C ASN A 80 -12.88 36.64 -13.32
N LEU A 81 -12.67 37.78 -12.68
CA LEU A 81 -12.28 39.01 -13.36
C LEU A 81 -10.81 38.88 -13.77
N VAL A 82 -10.54 38.76 -15.07
CA VAL A 82 -9.19 38.62 -15.63
C VAL A 82 -8.89 39.74 -16.61
N ASP A 83 -7.60 39.96 -16.90
CA ASP A 83 -7.20 40.80 -18.03
C ASP A 83 -7.50 40.07 -19.33
N ALA A 84 -8.41 40.63 -20.13
CA ALA A 84 -8.66 40.19 -21.48
C ALA A 84 -7.56 40.72 -22.41
N PRO A 85 -6.80 39.85 -23.09
CA PRO A 85 -5.74 40.31 -23.99
C PRO A 85 -6.34 41.18 -25.11
N SER A 86 -5.62 42.20 -25.57
CA SER A 86 -5.93 42.91 -26.83
C SER A 86 -5.39 42.16 -28.04
N PHE A 87 -4.31 41.40 -27.85
CA PHE A 87 -3.72 40.50 -28.83
C PHE A 87 -2.97 39.33 -28.15
N THR A 88 -2.73 38.25 -28.90
CA THR A 88 -1.87 37.12 -28.50
C THR A 88 -0.96 36.70 -29.66
N ILE A 89 0.14 36.01 -29.33
CA ILE A 89 1.04 35.36 -30.30
C ILE A 89 1.16 33.90 -29.88
N GLY A 90 0.84 32.97 -30.79
CA GLY A 90 0.87 31.53 -30.48
C GLY A 90 -0.01 31.15 -29.28
N GLY A 91 -1.09 31.90 -29.03
CA GLY A 91 -1.97 31.74 -27.87
C GLY A 91 -1.51 32.40 -26.57
N GLY A 92 -0.28 32.92 -26.50
CA GLY A 92 0.24 33.62 -25.32
C GLY A 92 -0.01 35.13 -25.36
N ALA A 93 -0.41 35.70 -24.23
CA ALA A 93 -0.49 37.16 -24.05
C ALA A 93 0.93 37.76 -23.87
N ARG A 94 1.10 39.01 -24.30
CA ARG A 94 2.33 39.81 -24.15
C ARG A 94 1.95 41.24 -23.79
N ASP A 95 2.74 41.89 -22.93
CA ASP A 95 2.51 43.28 -22.56
C ASP A 95 2.86 44.24 -23.70
N THR A 96 3.89 43.92 -24.47
CA THR A 96 4.31 44.71 -25.63
C THR A 96 4.92 43.78 -26.69
N LEU A 97 4.65 44.09 -27.96
CA LEU A 97 5.21 43.40 -29.11
C LEU A 97 5.69 44.43 -30.15
N LYS A 98 6.96 44.30 -30.54
CA LYS A 98 7.58 45.09 -31.60
C LYS A 98 7.94 44.15 -32.75
N VAL A 99 7.40 44.40 -33.94
CA VAL A 99 7.50 43.50 -35.10
C VAL A 99 7.57 44.31 -36.38
N SER A 100 7.89 43.64 -37.50
CA SER A 100 7.82 44.23 -38.83
C SER A 100 6.57 43.76 -39.59
N SER A 101 5.90 44.68 -40.27
CA SER A 101 4.83 44.40 -41.23
C SER A 101 5.35 43.79 -42.53
N MET A 102 6.65 43.96 -42.79
CA MET A 102 7.36 43.49 -43.97
C MET A 102 8.24 42.27 -43.63
N GLN A 103 8.54 41.45 -44.63
CA GLN A 103 9.45 40.31 -44.48
C GLN A 103 10.81 40.75 -43.96
N THR A 104 11.29 40.09 -42.90
CA THR A 104 12.63 40.30 -42.35
C THR A 104 13.49 39.05 -42.51
N PHE A 105 14.81 39.23 -42.51
CA PHE A 105 15.77 38.15 -42.73
C PHE A 105 16.80 38.14 -41.61
N LYS A 106 17.30 36.96 -41.26
CA LYS A 106 18.46 36.77 -40.36
C LYS A 106 19.69 36.39 -41.17
N THR A 107 20.82 36.99 -40.83
CA THR A 107 22.10 36.65 -41.45
C THR A 107 22.84 35.56 -40.68
N LYS A 108 23.52 34.66 -41.39
CA LYS A 108 24.46 33.69 -40.81
C LYS A 108 25.71 33.57 -41.67
N PHE A 109 26.84 33.18 -41.08
CA PHE A 109 28.01 32.84 -41.88
C PHE A 109 27.82 31.45 -42.52
N ASN A 110 27.95 31.37 -43.84
CA ASN A 110 27.99 30.11 -44.55
C ASN A 110 29.46 29.70 -44.74
N ALA A 111 29.89 28.70 -43.96
CA ALA A 111 31.28 28.22 -43.95
C ALA A 111 31.72 27.57 -45.28
N THR A 112 30.77 27.11 -46.11
CA THR A 112 31.06 26.48 -47.39
C THR A 112 31.38 27.51 -48.47
N VAL A 113 30.56 28.56 -48.59
CA VAL A 113 30.80 29.64 -49.57
C VAL A 113 31.62 30.80 -49.01
N LYS A 114 31.99 30.74 -47.72
CA LYS A 114 32.77 31.74 -46.97
C LYS A 114 32.19 33.17 -47.10
N LYS A 115 30.86 33.30 -47.01
CA LYS A 115 30.15 34.58 -47.10
C LYS A 115 28.94 34.61 -46.16
N THR A 116 28.38 35.80 -45.98
CA THR A 116 27.09 35.97 -45.30
C THR A 116 25.97 35.40 -46.15
N ASP A 117 25.12 34.60 -45.52
CA ASP A 117 23.89 34.04 -46.07
C ASP A 117 22.68 34.61 -45.32
N THR A 118 21.53 34.67 -45.97
CA THR A 118 20.29 35.23 -45.43
C THR A 118 19.20 34.17 -45.38
N ILE A 119 18.58 34.02 -44.21
CA ILE A 119 17.41 33.17 -44.01
C ILE A 119 16.21 34.09 -43.80
N LEU A 120 15.14 33.89 -44.57
CA LEU A 120 13.87 34.57 -44.36
C LEU A 120 13.27 34.14 -43.03
N ASN A 121 12.85 35.10 -42.19
CA ASN A 121 12.14 34.78 -40.97
C ASN A 121 10.75 34.22 -41.30
N SER A 122 10.36 33.18 -40.57
CA SER A 122 9.00 32.66 -40.63
C SER A 122 7.99 33.74 -40.20
N PRO A 123 6.83 33.83 -40.86
CA PRO A 123 5.78 34.76 -40.44
C PRO A 123 5.24 34.36 -39.06
N ILE A 124 4.94 35.37 -38.25
CA ILE A 124 4.34 35.28 -36.93
C ILE A 124 2.88 35.72 -37.06
N THR A 125 1.94 34.89 -36.64
CA THR A 125 0.52 35.24 -36.59
C THR A 125 0.18 35.90 -35.25
N ILE A 126 -0.32 37.13 -35.31
CA ILE A 126 -0.95 37.83 -34.19
C ILE A 126 -2.45 37.59 -34.26
N SER A 127 -3.07 37.22 -33.14
CA SER A 127 -4.52 37.14 -32.98
C SER A 127 -5.01 38.34 -32.15
N PHE A 128 -6.01 39.08 -32.63
CA PHE A 128 -6.56 40.25 -31.93
C PHE A 128 -7.91 39.96 -31.28
N TYR A 129 -8.24 40.68 -30.21
CA TYR A 129 -9.47 40.50 -29.42
C TYR A 129 -10.14 41.86 -29.16
N LYS A 130 -10.73 42.47 -30.19
CA LYS A 130 -11.30 43.83 -30.12
C LYS A 130 -12.74 43.89 -29.60
N ASN A 131 -13.44 42.75 -29.52
CA ASN A 131 -14.86 42.72 -29.16
C ASN A 131 -15.07 42.72 -27.63
N ASN A 132 -15.73 43.75 -27.09
CA ASN A 132 -16.03 43.84 -25.66
C ASN A 132 -17.17 42.91 -25.21
N ALA A 133 -18.06 42.51 -26.11
CA ALA A 133 -19.11 41.52 -25.84
C ALA A 133 -18.58 40.08 -25.88
N SER A 134 -17.43 39.84 -26.53
CA SER A 134 -16.77 38.54 -26.60
C SER A 134 -15.25 38.68 -26.41
N PRO A 135 -14.80 39.05 -25.19
CA PRO A 135 -13.44 39.52 -24.93
C PRO A 135 -12.34 38.45 -25.05
N PHE A 136 -12.71 37.18 -25.19
CA PHE A 136 -11.78 36.05 -25.35
C PHE A 136 -11.90 35.36 -26.72
N THR A 137 -12.72 35.90 -27.62
CA THR A 137 -12.87 35.40 -28.98
C THR A 137 -11.96 36.19 -29.91
N VAL A 138 -11.19 35.49 -30.74
CA VAL A 138 -10.34 36.14 -31.76
C VAL A 138 -11.25 36.88 -32.74
N SER A 139 -11.08 38.19 -32.85
CA SER A 139 -11.82 39.04 -33.78
C SER A 139 -11.13 39.19 -35.13
N ASP A 140 -9.80 39.07 -35.17
CA ASP A 140 -8.99 39.35 -36.35
C ASP A 140 -7.60 38.70 -36.21
N THR A 141 -6.87 38.51 -37.32
CA THR A 141 -5.48 38.03 -37.32
C THR A 141 -4.59 38.82 -38.28
N GLN A 142 -3.31 38.95 -37.96
CA GLN A 142 -2.32 39.61 -38.83
C GLN A 142 -1.01 38.83 -38.86
N GLN A 143 -0.43 38.66 -40.06
CA GLN A 143 0.92 38.15 -40.22
C GLN A 143 1.94 39.28 -40.11
N VAL A 144 2.98 39.06 -39.31
CA VAL A 144 4.11 39.98 -39.10
C VAL A 144 5.42 39.18 -39.07
N TYR A 145 6.55 39.86 -38.99
CA TYR A 145 7.87 39.23 -38.93
C TYR A 145 8.65 39.75 -37.73
N GLU A 146 9.58 38.92 -37.24
CA GLU A 146 10.46 39.31 -36.13
C GLU A 146 11.23 40.59 -36.47
N ALA A 147 11.44 41.46 -35.49
CA ALA A 147 12.22 42.69 -35.60
C ALA A 147 12.95 42.95 -34.27
N GLU A 148 13.63 44.08 -34.12
CA GLU A 148 14.43 44.47 -32.96
C GLU A 148 15.66 43.58 -32.71
N TYR A 149 16.33 43.16 -33.78
CA TYR A 149 17.56 42.37 -33.69
C TYR A 149 18.64 42.90 -34.64
N TRP A 150 19.89 42.53 -34.36
CA TRP A 150 21.03 42.84 -35.21
C TRP A 150 21.30 41.71 -36.20
N ASN A 151 21.32 42.04 -37.49
CA ASN A 151 22.00 41.24 -38.49
C ASN A 151 23.49 41.57 -38.46
N TYR A 152 24.32 40.53 -38.46
CA TYR A 152 25.76 40.67 -38.59
C TYR A 152 26.20 40.17 -39.96
N TYR A 153 27.05 40.92 -40.63
CA TYR A 153 27.72 40.49 -41.85
C TYR A 153 29.10 40.00 -41.50
N TYR A 154 29.54 38.96 -42.21
CA TYR A 154 30.75 38.21 -41.90
C TYR A 154 31.73 38.30 -43.06
N SER A 155 33.01 38.47 -42.72
CA SER A 155 34.13 38.36 -43.65
C SER A 155 34.31 36.91 -44.14
N SER A 156 35.23 36.71 -45.10
CA SER A 156 35.59 35.37 -45.60
C SER A 156 36.22 34.45 -44.55
N THR A 157 36.63 34.99 -43.40
CA THR A 157 37.16 34.25 -42.25
C THR A 157 36.11 33.98 -41.17
N GLY A 158 34.85 34.39 -41.38
CA GLY A 158 33.76 34.22 -40.41
C GLY A 158 33.75 35.25 -39.28
N VAL A 159 34.59 36.29 -39.36
CA VAL A 159 34.61 37.39 -38.39
C VAL A 159 33.53 38.41 -38.76
N LYS A 160 32.77 38.89 -37.77
CA LYS A 160 31.76 39.94 -37.97
C LYS A 160 32.44 41.21 -38.49
N SER A 161 32.09 41.65 -39.70
CA SER A 161 32.66 42.82 -40.37
C SER A 161 31.73 44.03 -40.32
N ASP A 162 30.42 43.82 -40.22
CA ASP A 162 29.42 44.89 -40.20
C ASP A 162 28.14 44.42 -39.49
N SER A 163 27.23 45.35 -39.17
CA SER A 163 25.93 45.03 -38.60
C SER A 163 24.84 46.00 -39.05
N LEU A 164 23.64 45.47 -39.29
CA LEU A 164 22.44 46.24 -39.57
C LEU A 164 21.36 45.91 -38.55
N PHE A 165 20.82 46.92 -37.88
CA PHE A 165 19.70 46.75 -36.96
C PHE A 165 18.38 46.68 -37.73
N VAL A 166 17.66 45.57 -37.57
CA VAL A 166 16.32 45.38 -38.11
C VAL A 166 15.33 46.04 -37.14
N LYS A 167 14.89 47.25 -37.47
CA LYS A 167 13.92 48.01 -36.66
C LYS A 167 12.50 47.48 -36.86
N SER A 168 11.71 47.50 -35.80
CA SER A 168 10.25 47.34 -35.89
C SER A 168 9.59 48.54 -36.57
N ASP A 169 8.49 48.28 -37.29
CA ASP A 169 7.59 49.31 -37.85
C ASP A 169 6.19 49.26 -37.20
N LEU A 170 5.90 48.19 -36.44
CA LEU A 170 4.67 47.98 -35.70
C LEU A 170 4.96 47.79 -34.21
N LEU A 171 4.16 48.46 -33.38
CA LEU A 171 4.15 48.34 -31.93
C LEU A 171 2.74 47.99 -31.46
N PHE A 172 2.59 46.85 -30.80
CA PHE A 172 1.35 46.46 -30.14
C PHE A 172 1.55 46.50 -28.63
N THR A 173 0.62 47.13 -27.92
CA THR A 173 0.60 47.19 -26.46
C THR A 173 -0.64 46.48 -25.93
N LYS A 174 -0.48 45.79 -24.80
CA LYS A 174 -1.59 45.15 -24.11
C LYS A 174 -2.60 46.22 -23.70
N GLY A 175 -3.86 45.98 -24.05
CA GLY A 175 -4.97 46.81 -23.57
C GLY A 175 -5.31 46.50 -22.11
N ASN A 176 -5.74 47.50 -21.34
CA ASN A 176 -6.13 47.35 -19.93
C ASN A 176 -7.61 46.96 -19.78
N ARG A 177 -8.05 45.94 -20.53
CA ARG A 177 -9.45 45.49 -20.46
C ARG A 177 -9.58 44.36 -19.46
N LYS A 178 -10.45 44.55 -18.46
CA LYS A 178 -10.88 43.46 -17.58
C LYS A 178 -12.16 42.83 -18.11
N ALA A 179 -12.27 41.51 -18.05
CA ALA A 179 -13.47 40.78 -18.39
C ALA A 179 -13.65 39.58 -17.48
N TYR A 180 -14.90 39.21 -17.22
CA TYR A 180 -15.23 37.96 -16.56
C TYR A 180 -15.01 36.81 -17.53
N LYS A 181 -14.09 35.90 -17.20
CA LYS A 181 -13.89 34.67 -17.94
C LYS A 181 -14.73 33.58 -17.29
N PRO A 182 -15.87 33.18 -17.89
CA PRO A 182 -16.70 32.14 -17.32
C PRO A 182 -15.97 30.80 -17.39
N PHE A 183 -16.14 29.99 -16.35
CA PHE A 183 -15.69 28.61 -16.28
C PHE A 183 -16.76 27.78 -15.56
N GLU A 184 -16.88 26.51 -15.92
CA GLU A 184 -17.79 25.61 -15.22
C GLU A 184 -17.24 25.27 -13.83
N ILE A 185 -18.12 25.28 -12.84
CA ILE A 185 -17.84 24.73 -11.52
C ILE A 185 -17.81 23.21 -11.66
N VAL A 186 -16.62 22.64 -11.49
CA VAL A 186 -16.41 21.19 -11.46
C VAL A 186 -16.04 20.79 -10.04
N LEU A 187 -16.82 19.89 -9.45
CA LEU A 187 -16.53 19.33 -8.14
C LEU A 187 -15.63 18.12 -8.33
N GLU A 188 -14.51 18.07 -7.62
CA GLU A 188 -13.57 16.94 -7.68
C GLU A 188 -13.63 16.16 -6.37
N THR A 189 -13.59 14.83 -6.46
CA THR A 189 -13.51 13.92 -5.31
C THR A 189 -12.39 12.93 -5.58
N GLU A 190 -11.44 12.85 -4.67
CA GLU A 190 -10.35 11.88 -4.69
C GLU A 190 -10.91 10.50 -4.33
N ILE A 191 -10.87 9.60 -5.30
CA ILE A 191 -11.37 8.23 -5.14
C ILE A 191 -10.25 7.24 -4.80
N ALA A 192 -8.98 7.62 -5.06
CA ALA A 192 -7.81 6.84 -4.69
C ALA A 192 -6.50 7.65 -4.73
N ARG A 193 -5.52 7.22 -3.93
CA ARG A 193 -4.16 7.74 -3.90
C ARG A 193 -3.13 6.62 -3.83
N PHE A 194 -2.01 6.81 -4.50
CA PHE A 194 -0.90 5.87 -4.56
C PHE A 194 0.42 6.61 -4.44
N ILE A 195 1.44 5.92 -3.94
CA ILE A 195 2.81 6.41 -3.99
C ILE A 195 3.61 5.45 -4.89
N THR A 196 4.24 5.98 -5.95
CA THR A 196 5.05 5.13 -6.83
C THR A 196 6.22 4.52 -6.06
N PRO A 197 6.74 3.34 -6.46
CA PRO A 197 7.93 2.77 -5.83
C PRO A 197 9.20 3.46 -6.34
N TYR A 198 10.31 3.29 -5.62
CA TYR A 198 11.66 3.61 -6.12
C TYR A 198 12.10 2.59 -7.18
N GLY A 199 11.70 2.82 -8.43
CA GLY A 199 11.66 1.80 -9.46
C GLY A 199 12.95 1.50 -10.20
N LYS A 200 14.08 2.11 -9.84
CA LYS A 200 15.38 1.98 -10.55
C LYS A 200 15.87 0.54 -10.71
N TRP A 201 15.52 -0.36 -9.79
CA TRP A 201 15.93 -1.76 -9.83
C TRP A 201 14.94 -2.69 -10.53
N PHE A 202 13.78 -2.19 -10.94
CA PHE A 202 12.79 -3.04 -11.61
C PHE A 202 13.18 -3.34 -13.06
N PRO A 203 13.02 -4.60 -13.50
CA PRO A 203 13.29 -4.96 -14.89
C PRO A 203 12.25 -4.35 -15.84
N LYS A 204 12.57 -4.35 -17.14
CA LYS A 204 11.73 -3.74 -18.18
C LYS A 204 10.32 -4.35 -18.26
N ASP A 205 10.18 -5.63 -17.94
CA ASP A 205 8.93 -6.39 -17.94
C ASP A 205 8.20 -6.37 -16.59
N TRP A 206 8.71 -5.60 -15.61
CA TRP A 206 8.02 -5.43 -14.33
C TRP A 206 6.65 -4.79 -14.53
N SER A 207 5.67 -5.36 -13.83
CA SER A 207 4.30 -4.90 -13.78
C SER A 207 3.73 -5.13 -12.39
N TYR A 208 2.98 -4.18 -11.87
CA TYR A 208 2.26 -4.34 -10.61
C TYR A 208 0.92 -3.62 -10.64
N SER A 209 -0.13 -4.25 -10.10
CA SER A 209 -1.47 -3.68 -9.97
C SER A 209 -1.77 -3.43 -8.51
N TRP A 210 -2.18 -2.21 -8.18
CA TRP A 210 -2.95 -1.96 -6.95
C TRP A 210 -4.42 -2.00 -7.28
N ASP A 211 -5.15 -2.86 -6.58
CA ASP A 211 -6.58 -3.01 -6.71
C ASP A 211 -7.24 -2.27 -5.55
N TYR A 212 -8.12 -1.33 -5.87
CA TYR A 212 -8.76 -0.44 -4.90
C TYR A 212 -10.27 -0.58 -5.01
N ASP A 213 -10.94 -0.93 -3.91
CA ASP A 213 -12.39 -0.99 -3.87
C ASP A 213 -12.95 0.42 -3.77
N ILE A 214 -13.67 0.85 -4.80
CA ILE A 214 -14.24 2.18 -4.90
C ILE A 214 -15.77 2.14 -5.01
N THR A 215 -16.39 1.06 -4.53
CA THR A 215 -17.85 0.82 -4.64
C THR A 215 -18.69 1.97 -4.06
N ASP A 216 -18.21 2.61 -2.99
CA ASP A 216 -18.88 3.77 -2.37
C ASP A 216 -18.98 5.01 -3.30
N TYR A 217 -18.28 5.00 -4.43
CA TYR A 217 -18.35 6.07 -5.43
C TYR A 217 -19.21 5.70 -6.64
N ALA A 218 -19.96 4.58 -6.59
CA ALA A 218 -20.83 4.12 -7.67
C ALA A 218 -21.78 5.22 -8.17
N HIS A 219 -22.33 6.05 -7.29
CA HIS A 219 -23.23 7.15 -7.66
C HIS A 219 -22.57 8.24 -8.50
N MET A 220 -21.23 8.32 -8.51
CA MET A 220 -20.45 9.26 -9.31
C MET A 220 -19.95 8.66 -10.63
N LEU A 221 -19.94 7.33 -10.75
CA LEU A 221 -19.38 6.58 -11.88
C LEU A 221 -20.51 6.06 -12.77
N THR A 222 -21.31 6.98 -13.30
CA THR A 222 -22.46 6.66 -14.13
C THR A 222 -22.42 7.43 -15.45
N ASP A 223 -22.91 6.79 -16.51
CA ASP A 223 -22.99 7.35 -17.86
C ASP A 223 -21.64 7.91 -18.36
N SER A 224 -21.44 9.23 -18.29
CA SER A 224 -20.19 9.89 -18.67
C SER A 224 -19.61 10.63 -17.47
N THR A 225 -18.52 10.09 -16.92
CA THR A 225 -17.78 10.71 -15.82
C THR A 225 -16.37 11.02 -16.27
N GLU A 226 -15.90 12.24 -16.03
CA GLU A 226 -14.51 12.60 -16.27
C GLU A 226 -13.64 12.14 -15.09
N ILE A 227 -12.64 11.32 -15.38
CA ILE A 227 -11.63 10.88 -14.41
C ILE A 227 -10.34 11.64 -14.67
N ARG A 228 -9.77 12.23 -13.61
CA ARG A 228 -8.47 12.91 -13.64
C ARG A 228 -7.44 12.12 -12.86
N VAL A 229 -6.29 11.88 -13.46
CA VAL A 229 -5.11 11.36 -12.79
C VAL A 229 -4.10 12.49 -12.63
N ILE A 230 -3.61 12.70 -11.41
CA ILE A 230 -2.60 13.69 -11.06
C ILE A 230 -1.31 12.95 -10.74
N TYR A 231 -0.18 13.45 -11.25
CA TYR A 231 1.17 12.97 -10.97
C TYR A 231 2.00 14.10 -10.39
N ASP A 232 2.46 13.93 -9.15
CA ASP A 232 3.25 14.94 -8.41
C ASP A 232 4.75 14.65 -8.47
N GLY A 233 5.27 14.36 -9.66
CA GLY A 233 6.68 14.02 -9.87
C GLY A 233 7.44 14.97 -10.78
N TYR A 234 8.75 15.10 -10.55
CA TYR A 234 9.61 16.08 -11.26
C TYR A 234 10.57 15.43 -12.25
N SER A 235 10.40 14.13 -12.51
CA SER A 235 11.17 13.36 -13.48
C SER A 235 10.27 12.40 -14.25
N GLN A 236 10.87 11.60 -15.15
CA GLN A 236 10.16 10.50 -15.78
C GLN A 236 9.68 9.48 -14.74
N GLY A 237 8.39 9.16 -14.79
CA GLY A 237 7.75 8.13 -13.97
C GLY A 237 7.59 6.80 -14.72
N SER A 238 6.83 5.89 -14.11
CA SER A 238 6.38 4.65 -14.75
C SER A 238 5.22 4.90 -15.73
N LEU A 239 4.96 3.93 -16.61
CA LEU A 239 3.75 3.89 -17.43
C LEU A 239 2.59 3.45 -16.54
N PHE A 240 1.45 4.13 -16.59
CA PHE A 240 0.26 3.71 -15.85
C PHE A 240 -0.91 3.31 -16.75
N THR A 241 -1.68 2.32 -16.31
CA THR A 241 -2.95 1.89 -16.89
C THR A 241 -4.01 1.96 -15.80
N LEU A 242 -5.19 2.46 -16.13
CA LEU A 242 -6.30 2.61 -15.19
C LEU A 242 -7.55 1.94 -15.76
N THR A 243 -8.03 0.91 -15.08
CA THR A 243 -9.26 0.19 -15.42
C THR A 243 -10.21 0.11 -14.23
N PHE A 244 -11.50 -0.04 -14.51
CA PHE A 244 -12.56 -0.21 -13.54
C PHE A 244 -13.36 -1.47 -13.91
N ASP A 245 -13.44 -2.42 -13.00
CA ASP A 245 -14.29 -3.61 -13.12
C ASP A 245 -15.52 -3.44 -12.23
N MET A 246 -16.69 -3.28 -12.86
CA MET A 246 -17.97 -3.02 -12.21
C MET A 246 -18.82 -4.30 -12.22
N ILE A 247 -18.86 -4.96 -11.06
CA ILE A 247 -19.54 -6.25 -10.87
C ILE A 247 -20.99 -5.97 -10.50
N GLU A 248 -21.93 -6.35 -11.37
CA GLU A 248 -23.36 -6.09 -11.19
C GLU A 248 -23.92 -6.86 -9.98
N GLY A 249 -24.69 -6.17 -9.16
CA GLY A 249 -25.29 -6.73 -7.95
C GLY A 249 -25.69 -5.66 -6.95
N ILE A 250 -26.04 -6.07 -5.74
CA ILE A 250 -26.45 -5.15 -4.66
C ILE A 250 -25.22 -4.94 -3.75
N PRO A 251 -24.72 -3.71 -3.56
CA PRO A 251 -23.58 -3.46 -2.68
C PRO A 251 -23.98 -3.62 -1.21
N ALA A 252 -23.02 -3.93 -0.33
CA ALA A 252 -23.26 -4.00 1.11
C ALA A 252 -23.90 -2.71 1.66
N ARG A 253 -23.37 -1.57 1.19
CA ARG A 253 -23.94 -0.24 1.42
C ARG A 253 -24.07 0.51 0.11
N GLU A 254 -25.21 1.16 -0.09
CA GLU A 254 -25.43 2.04 -1.23
C GLU A 254 -25.20 3.49 -0.80
N THR A 255 -24.03 4.03 -1.12
CA THR A 255 -23.78 5.47 -1.02
C THR A 255 -24.54 6.19 -2.12
N TYR A 256 -25.39 7.14 -1.73
CA TYR A 256 -26.20 7.91 -2.67
C TYR A 256 -25.83 9.40 -2.67
N LYS A 257 -25.03 9.83 -1.68
CA LYS A 257 -24.49 11.19 -1.61
C LYS A 257 -23.16 11.20 -0.87
N SER A 258 -22.21 11.92 -1.44
CA SER A 258 -20.93 12.24 -0.81
C SER A 258 -20.64 13.74 -0.91
N GLN A 259 -19.83 14.25 0.00
CA GLN A 259 -19.35 15.63 -0.04
C GLN A 259 -17.93 15.74 0.51
N VAL A 260 -17.07 16.47 -0.20
CA VAL A 260 -15.73 16.83 0.27
C VAL A 260 -15.82 17.93 1.33
N LEU A 261 -15.21 17.71 2.48
CA LEU A 261 -15.12 18.64 3.62
C LEU A 261 -13.86 19.51 3.52
N TRP A 262 -12.72 18.86 3.25
CA TRP A 262 -11.41 19.46 3.10
C TRP A 262 -10.66 18.73 1.99
N SER A 263 -9.95 19.44 1.11
CA SER A 263 -9.08 18.82 0.10
C SER A 263 -7.94 19.79 -0.25
N GLY A 264 -6.70 19.35 -0.12
CA GLY A 264 -5.54 20.22 -0.35
C GLY A 264 -4.21 19.69 0.16
N ASN A 265 -3.22 20.57 0.19
CA ASN A 265 -1.88 20.31 0.70
C ASN A 265 -1.41 21.45 1.63
N PRO A 266 -2.08 21.71 2.77
CA PRO A 266 -1.67 22.76 3.70
C PRO A 266 -0.27 22.53 4.28
N THR A 267 0.45 23.62 4.50
CA THR A 267 1.69 23.60 5.30
C THR A 267 1.35 23.27 6.75
N TYR A 268 2.21 22.50 7.40
CA TYR A 268 2.08 22.10 8.79
C TYR A 268 3.19 22.75 9.62
N GLY A 269 2.81 23.35 10.75
CA GLY A 269 3.74 23.97 11.69
C GLY A 269 4.19 25.40 11.39
N ASP A 270 3.52 26.12 10.47
CA ASP A 270 3.73 27.57 10.31
C ASP A 270 2.93 28.35 11.36
N PRO A 271 3.56 29.03 12.33
CA PRO A 271 2.85 29.79 13.36
C PRO A 271 2.02 30.96 12.81
N ASN A 272 2.38 31.48 11.63
CA ASN A 272 1.64 32.58 10.98
C ASN A 272 0.47 32.07 10.14
N ASN A 273 0.45 30.78 9.81
CA ASN A 273 -0.62 30.14 9.08
C ASN A 273 -0.88 28.74 9.64
N PRO A 274 -1.43 28.65 10.86
CA PRO A 274 -1.70 27.36 11.50
C PRO A 274 -2.67 26.54 10.66
N ILE A 275 -2.51 25.21 10.68
CA ILE A 275 -3.29 24.30 9.85
C ILE A 275 -4.79 24.33 10.15
N SER A 276 -5.19 24.79 11.34
CA SER A 276 -6.58 25.04 11.72
C SER A 276 -7.29 26.10 10.86
N ASN A 277 -6.54 27.01 10.21
CA ASN A 277 -7.09 27.93 9.21
C ASN A 277 -7.62 27.19 7.98
N PHE A 278 -7.00 26.06 7.63
CA PHE A 278 -7.44 25.19 6.54
C PHE A 278 -8.51 24.19 7.03
N LEU A 279 -8.28 23.54 8.17
CA LEU A 279 -9.15 22.53 8.77
C LEU A 279 -10.31 23.13 9.58
N THR A 280 -10.96 24.15 9.04
CA THR A 280 -12.16 24.75 9.66
C THR A 280 -13.27 23.71 9.83
N PRO A 281 -13.89 23.57 11.02
CA PRO A 281 -14.97 22.62 11.23
C PRO A 281 -16.11 22.80 10.23
N LYS A 282 -16.71 21.69 9.77
CA LYS A 282 -17.80 21.67 8.80
C LYS A 282 -19.07 21.14 9.44
N THR A 283 -20.17 21.87 9.32
CA THR A 283 -21.48 21.41 9.76
C THR A 283 -22.19 20.69 8.63
N MET A 284 -22.54 19.43 8.88
CA MET A 284 -23.15 18.54 7.91
C MET A 284 -24.58 18.18 8.34
N PRO A 285 -25.58 18.24 7.43
CA PRO A 285 -26.96 17.94 7.78
C PRO A 285 -27.17 16.44 7.94
N SER A 286 -28.11 16.05 8.80
CA SER A 286 -28.73 14.73 8.75
C SER A 286 -29.73 14.72 7.59
N LEU A 287 -29.53 13.83 6.63
CA LEU A 287 -30.40 13.74 5.44
C LEU A 287 -31.59 12.84 5.71
N ASN A 288 -31.35 11.66 6.30
CA ASN A 288 -32.36 10.79 6.90
C ASN A 288 -31.80 10.21 8.20
N LYS A 289 -32.67 9.93 9.18
CA LYS A 289 -32.24 9.43 10.51
C LYS A 289 -31.77 7.98 10.48
N GLU A 290 -32.16 7.25 9.43
CA GLU A 290 -31.83 5.86 9.17
C GLU A 290 -30.57 5.71 8.30
N ASP A 291 -30.00 6.81 7.79
CA ASP A 291 -28.79 6.75 6.96
C ASP A 291 -27.59 6.31 7.79
N MET A 292 -26.71 5.58 7.12
CA MET A 292 -25.37 5.30 7.62
C MET A 292 -24.45 6.42 7.15
N VAL A 293 -23.72 7.00 8.10
CA VAL A 293 -22.85 8.14 7.85
C VAL A 293 -21.41 7.77 8.16
N THR A 294 -20.55 7.90 7.16
CA THR A 294 -19.10 7.63 7.26
C THR A 294 -18.32 8.91 6.99
N LEU A 295 -17.39 9.25 7.87
CA LEU A 295 -16.31 10.18 7.59
C LEU A 295 -15.14 9.39 7.03
N ARG A 296 -14.69 9.74 5.82
CA ARG A 296 -13.54 9.15 5.15
C ARG A 296 -12.40 10.16 5.12
N LEU A 297 -11.22 9.77 5.59
CA LEU A 297 -10.00 10.59 5.54
C LEU A 297 -8.90 9.91 4.72
N MET A 298 -8.29 10.64 3.78
CA MET A 298 -7.09 10.26 3.04
C MET A 298 -5.99 11.29 3.31
N THR A 299 -5.25 11.10 4.40
CA THR A 299 -4.17 11.98 4.85
C THR A 299 -2.82 11.31 4.63
N THR A 300 -1.83 12.06 4.16
CA THR A 300 -0.43 11.61 4.06
C THR A 300 0.50 12.76 4.42
N GLY A 301 1.48 12.52 5.29
CA GLY A 301 2.49 13.49 5.69
C GLY A 301 3.67 13.57 4.72
N HIS A 302 4.13 14.77 4.41
CA HIS A 302 5.21 15.05 3.46
C HIS A 302 6.19 16.09 4.01
N GLY A 303 7.44 16.03 3.55
CA GLY A 303 8.51 16.92 3.99
C GLY A 303 9.41 16.27 5.04
N PHE A 304 10.68 16.69 5.05
CA PHE A 304 11.71 16.18 5.96
C PHE A 304 12.82 17.22 6.16
N GLY A 305 13.67 17.01 7.18
CA GLY A 305 14.83 17.85 7.47
C GLY A 305 14.53 19.12 8.27
N GLY A 306 13.26 19.41 8.56
CA GLY A 306 12.84 20.40 9.56
C GLY A 306 12.68 19.80 10.96
N THR A 307 11.95 20.48 11.85
CA THR A 307 11.69 20.00 13.22
C THR A 307 10.99 18.62 13.18
N GLU A 308 11.54 17.64 13.91
CA GLU A 308 11.06 16.24 14.00
C GLU A 308 10.97 15.48 12.65
N ASN A 309 11.62 15.96 11.59
CA ASN A 309 11.44 15.43 10.23
C ASN A 309 9.97 15.35 9.79
N ALA A 310 9.15 16.29 10.27
CA ALA A 310 7.75 16.34 9.87
C ALA A 310 7.60 16.77 8.40
N ALA A 311 6.56 16.32 7.72
CA ALA A 311 5.52 15.39 8.19
C ALA A 311 5.72 13.95 7.69
N GLU A 312 6.74 13.68 6.87
CA GLU A 312 6.96 12.35 6.28
C GLU A 312 7.41 11.32 7.31
N PHE A 313 8.36 11.67 8.18
CA PHE A 313 8.97 10.77 9.16
C PHE A 313 8.62 11.13 10.61
N SER A 314 7.48 11.82 10.80
CA SER A 314 7.00 12.25 12.11
C SER A 314 5.68 11.57 12.41
N GLU A 315 5.70 10.61 13.33
CA GLU A 315 4.54 9.89 13.81
C GLU A 315 3.60 10.83 14.59
N LYS A 316 2.33 10.89 14.18
CA LYS A 316 1.31 11.76 14.80
C LYS A 316 -0.01 11.04 14.95
N THR A 317 -0.67 11.24 16.09
CA THR A 317 -2.07 10.84 16.31
C THR A 317 -2.95 12.09 16.33
N HIS A 318 -3.75 12.28 15.28
CA HIS A 318 -4.68 13.40 15.16
C HIS A 318 -6.05 13.05 15.73
N MET A 319 -6.85 14.05 16.10
CA MET A 319 -8.19 13.85 16.64
C MET A 319 -9.27 14.27 15.64
N ILE A 320 -10.41 13.58 15.65
CA ILE A 320 -11.64 13.99 14.96
C ILE A 320 -12.64 14.44 16.01
N ALA A 321 -13.09 15.68 15.87
CA ALA A 321 -14.07 16.29 16.74
C ALA A 321 -15.48 16.15 16.18
N ILE A 322 -16.43 15.78 17.04
CA ILE A 322 -17.87 15.78 16.76
C ILE A 322 -18.53 16.78 17.70
N ASN A 323 -19.19 17.80 17.15
CA ASN A 323 -19.79 18.91 17.91
C ASN A 323 -18.81 19.56 18.90
N GLY A 324 -17.54 19.66 18.50
CA GLY A 324 -16.46 20.26 19.29
C GLY A 324 -15.81 19.32 20.32
N GLN A 325 -16.22 18.06 20.42
CA GLN A 325 -15.60 17.06 21.30
C GLN A 325 -14.74 16.08 20.48
N ASP A 326 -13.47 15.90 20.85
CA ASP A 326 -12.59 14.90 20.24
C ASP A 326 -13.03 13.49 20.63
N LEU A 327 -13.57 12.72 19.67
CA LEU A 327 -14.16 11.39 19.91
C LEU A 327 -13.47 10.25 19.17
N TYR A 328 -12.77 10.55 18.08
CA TYR A 328 -12.04 9.54 17.30
C TYR A 328 -10.60 9.99 17.08
N GLU A 329 -9.73 9.02 16.85
CA GLU A 329 -8.31 9.25 16.58
C GLU A 329 -7.92 8.75 15.18
N GLN A 330 -6.95 9.42 14.58
CA GLN A 330 -6.22 8.95 13.43
C GLN A 330 -4.75 8.85 13.79
N HIS A 331 -4.30 7.63 14.07
CA HIS A 331 -2.88 7.33 14.23
C HIS A 331 -2.22 7.26 12.85
N LEU A 332 -1.68 8.39 12.39
CA LEU A 332 -1.17 8.55 11.02
C LEU A 332 0.27 8.05 10.92
N TRP A 333 0.43 6.73 10.90
CA TRP A 333 1.74 6.08 10.81
C TRP A 333 1.64 4.73 10.10
N ARG A 334 2.66 4.42 9.28
CA ARG A 334 2.82 3.12 8.61
C ARG A 334 4.14 2.50 9.06
N PRO A 335 4.12 1.59 10.06
CA PRO A 335 5.33 0.95 10.57
C PRO A 335 5.82 -0.20 9.68
N ASP A 336 5.06 -0.57 8.66
CA ASP A 336 5.20 -1.80 7.86
C ASP A 336 5.85 -1.57 6.49
N CYS A 337 6.41 -0.39 6.22
CA CYS A 337 6.96 -0.09 4.89
C CYS A 337 8.10 -1.04 4.46
N GLY A 338 8.93 -1.51 5.40
CA GLY A 338 9.96 -2.54 5.16
C GLY A 338 9.40 -3.90 4.72
N GLN A 339 8.09 -4.12 4.86
CA GLN A 339 7.39 -5.34 4.50
C GLN A 339 6.61 -5.21 3.19
N ASN A 340 6.79 -4.10 2.46
CA ASN A 340 6.10 -3.89 1.19
C ASN A 340 6.41 -5.05 0.20
N PRO A 341 5.39 -5.72 -0.37
CA PRO A 341 5.59 -6.76 -1.37
C PRO A 341 6.23 -6.25 -2.66
N VAL A 342 6.18 -4.94 -2.97
CA VAL A 342 6.92 -4.30 -4.06
C VAL A 342 8.34 -3.99 -3.55
N TYR A 343 9.24 -4.96 -3.71
CA TYR A 343 10.63 -4.88 -3.23
C TYR A 343 11.55 -5.75 -4.09
N PRO A 344 12.87 -5.67 -3.89
CA PRO A 344 13.61 -4.52 -3.40
C PRO A 344 13.33 -3.25 -4.21
N GLN A 345 13.32 -2.09 -3.55
CA GLN A 345 13.25 -0.78 -4.20
C GLN A 345 14.54 0.02 -3.94
N ALA A 346 14.92 0.91 -4.84
CA ALA A 346 16.26 1.51 -4.82
C ALA A 346 16.52 2.62 -3.79
N GLY A 347 15.45 3.18 -3.20
CA GLY A 347 15.52 4.30 -2.26
C GLY A 347 15.20 3.88 -0.83
N THR A 348 14.72 4.82 -0.02
CA THR A 348 14.44 4.62 1.41
C THR A 348 13.06 4.00 1.66
N TRP A 349 12.67 3.04 0.83
CA TRP A 349 11.31 2.46 0.82
C TRP A 349 10.90 1.81 2.14
N TYR A 350 11.88 1.35 2.90
CA TYR A 350 11.71 0.66 4.17
C TYR A 350 11.42 1.58 5.36
N PHE A 351 11.70 2.89 5.25
CA PHE A 351 11.39 3.81 6.33
C PHE A 351 9.89 3.92 6.57
N GLN A 352 9.52 3.83 7.83
CA GLN A 352 8.19 4.09 8.34
C GLN A 352 7.82 5.56 8.10
N ARG A 353 6.55 5.80 7.77
CA ARG A 353 6.11 7.10 7.26
C ARG A 353 4.72 7.50 7.74
N GLY A 354 4.44 8.79 7.70
CA GLY A 354 3.17 9.42 8.07
C GLY A 354 1.99 9.04 7.16
N GLY A 355 1.50 7.80 7.27
CA GLY A 355 0.27 7.31 6.63
C GLY A 355 0.42 6.70 5.23
N TRP A 356 1.64 6.46 4.74
CA TRP A 356 1.89 5.86 3.42
C TRP A 356 3.22 5.12 3.35
N CYS A 357 3.42 4.29 2.32
CA CYS A 357 4.71 3.67 2.00
C CYS A 357 5.03 3.83 0.51
N PRO A 358 6.30 4.02 0.10
CA PRO A 358 6.70 3.99 -1.29
C PRO A 358 6.31 2.67 -1.95
N GLY A 359 5.68 2.72 -3.12
CA GLY A 359 5.22 1.53 -3.83
C GLY A 359 3.95 0.90 -3.24
N ASP A 360 3.10 1.67 -2.58
CA ASP A 360 1.84 1.20 -2.01
C ASP A 360 0.67 2.14 -2.30
N ALA A 361 -0.54 1.60 -2.21
CA ALA A 361 -1.77 2.38 -2.18
C ALA A 361 -1.95 3.04 -0.81
N VAL A 362 -2.45 4.27 -0.79
CA VAL A 362 -2.82 4.94 0.45
C VAL A 362 -4.22 4.48 0.82
N GLN A 363 -4.34 3.79 1.95
CA GLN A 363 -5.64 3.34 2.46
C GLN A 363 -6.40 4.54 3.06
N TYR A 364 -7.71 4.58 2.84
CA TYR A 364 -8.57 5.54 3.52
C TYR A 364 -8.85 5.10 4.96
N TRP A 365 -9.13 6.08 5.80
CA TRP A 365 -9.61 5.88 7.17
C TRP A 365 -11.11 6.17 7.20
N ASP A 366 -11.91 5.12 7.41
CA ASP A 366 -13.36 5.23 7.53
C ASP A 366 -13.77 5.22 9.01
N TYR A 367 -14.50 6.26 9.41
CA TYR A 367 -15.09 6.38 10.75
C TYR A 367 -16.60 6.32 10.63
N ASN A 368 -17.22 5.33 11.28
CA ASN A 368 -18.67 5.25 11.40
C ASN A 368 -19.16 6.26 12.44
N ILE A 369 -19.81 7.32 11.97
CA ILE A 369 -20.35 8.41 12.81
C ILE A 369 -21.88 8.47 12.78
N THR A 370 -22.51 7.39 12.32
CA THR A 370 -23.96 7.27 12.14
C THR A 370 -24.76 7.68 13.38
N GLU A 371 -24.31 7.28 14.57
CA GLU A 371 -25.04 7.54 15.81
C GLU A 371 -25.20 9.03 16.15
N HIS A 372 -24.30 9.88 15.64
CA HIS A 372 -24.34 11.33 15.86
C HIS A 372 -25.38 12.01 14.96
N PHE A 373 -25.62 11.43 13.77
CA PHE A 373 -26.59 11.93 12.79
C PHE A 373 -28.01 11.40 13.02
N SER A 374 -28.16 10.20 13.61
CA SER A 374 -29.48 9.65 13.93
C SER A 374 -30.19 10.40 15.07
N LYS A 375 -29.43 11.13 15.89
CA LYS A 375 -29.92 11.88 17.07
C LYS A 375 -29.98 13.40 16.86
N SER A 376 -29.49 13.92 15.74
CA SER A 376 -29.39 15.37 15.49
C SER A 376 -29.77 15.74 14.06
N ASP A 377 -30.23 16.96 13.82
CA ASP A 377 -30.52 17.46 12.46
C ASP A 377 -29.27 17.90 11.72
N SER A 378 -28.20 18.17 12.44
CA SER A 378 -26.87 18.42 11.87
C SER A 378 -25.78 18.07 12.87
N VAL A 379 -24.59 17.80 12.36
CA VAL A 379 -23.41 17.47 13.16
C VAL A 379 -22.26 18.33 12.66
N GLN A 380 -21.55 18.99 13.58
CA GLN A 380 -20.31 19.66 13.27
C GLN A 380 -19.15 18.66 13.34
N ILE A 381 -18.32 18.61 12.30
CA ILE A 381 -17.17 17.71 12.20
C ILE A 381 -15.91 18.58 12.14
N GLY A 382 -14.96 18.30 13.03
CA GLY A 382 -13.63 18.90 13.05
C GLY A 382 -12.55 17.83 12.85
N TYR A 383 -11.42 18.24 12.29
CA TYR A 383 -10.23 17.41 12.19
C TYR A 383 -9.07 18.16 12.84
N ASN A 384 -8.81 17.82 14.09
CA ASN A 384 -7.91 18.51 15.00
C ASN A 384 -6.55 17.81 14.93
N MET A 385 -5.66 18.33 14.09
CA MET A 385 -4.28 17.86 14.05
C MET A 385 -3.52 18.32 15.30
N VAL A 386 -2.51 17.54 15.68
CA VAL A 386 -1.64 17.82 16.83
C VAL A 386 -0.97 19.18 16.64
N GLU A 387 -0.79 19.94 17.70
CA GLU A 387 -0.02 21.17 17.63
C GLU A 387 1.45 20.85 17.33
N TYR A 388 2.01 21.59 16.38
CA TYR A 388 3.39 21.42 15.93
C TYR A 388 3.89 22.78 15.44
N THR A 389 5.18 23.03 15.63
CA THR A 389 5.88 24.20 15.07
C THR A 389 7.08 23.71 14.28
N ASN A 390 7.23 24.21 13.06
CA ASN A 390 8.41 23.99 12.25
C ASN A 390 9.33 25.19 12.37
N ASP A 391 10.48 24.99 13.00
CA ASP A 391 11.44 26.07 13.25
C ASP A 391 12.19 26.49 11.97
N ASP A 392 12.20 25.64 10.94
CA ASP A 392 12.76 25.93 9.62
C ASP A 392 11.69 25.80 8.52
N LEU A 393 10.99 26.89 8.25
CA LEU A 393 9.98 26.96 7.18
C LEU A 393 10.58 26.77 5.77
N GLY A 394 11.91 26.85 5.60
CA GLY A 394 12.60 26.46 4.36
C GLY A 394 12.55 24.95 4.10
N LYS A 395 12.32 24.15 5.15
CA LYS A 395 12.07 22.70 5.11
C LYS A 395 10.58 22.44 5.33
N ARG A 396 9.79 22.71 4.30
CA ARG A 396 8.33 22.65 4.38
C ARG A 396 7.83 21.25 4.79
N ALA A 397 7.17 21.18 5.93
CA ALA A 397 6.29 20.09 6.33
C ALA A 397 4.87 20.35 5.81
N SER A 398 4.17 19.31 5.35
CA SER A 398 2.81 19.45 4.82
C SER A 398 2.01 18.15 4.87
N TYR A 399 0.68 18.26 4.84
CA TYR A 399 -0.21 17.11 4.69
C TYR A 399 -0.97 17.21 3.38
N ILE A 400 -0.82 16.23 2.48
CA ILE A 400 -1.80 16.05 1.39
C ILE A 400 -3.01 15.36 2.02
N LEU A 401 -4.16 16.01 2.00
CA LEU A 401 -5.35 15.53 2.71
C LEU A 401 -6.60 15.66 1.86
N GLU A 402 -7.47 14.67 1.97
CA GLU A 402 -8.88 14.79 1.58
C GLU A 402 -9.77 14.18 2.67
N GLY A 403 -10.77 14.94 3.12
CA GLY A 403 -11.81 14.48 4.03
C GLY A 403 -13.16 14.53 3.35
N GLN A 404 -13.94 13.46 3.46
CA GLN A 404 -15.23 13.30 2.81
C GLN A 404 -16.27 12.78 3.80
N ILE A 405 -17.53 13.17 3.61
CA ILE A 405 -18.66 12.55 4.29
C ILE A 405 -19.50 11.78 3.28
N LEU A 406 -19.90 10.56 3.64
CA LEU A 406 -20.68 9.65 2.81
C LEU A 406 -21.98 9.31 3.52
N TYR A 407 -23.11 9.48 2.82
CA TYR A 407 -24.44 9.07 3.27
C TYR A 407 -24.87 7.83 2.48
N SER A 408 -25.15 6.76 3.21
CA SER A 408 -25.37 5.44 2.62
C SER A 408 -26.55 4.71 3.27
N LYS A 409 -27.07 3.70 2.59
CA LYS A 409 -28.07 2.76 3.12
C LYS A 409 -27.49 1.35 3.15
N ALA A 410 -27.60 0.64 4.28
CA ALA A 410 -27.28 -0.78 4.34
C ALA A 410 -28.31 -1.60 3.56
N ASN A 411 -27.83 -2.57 2.77
CA ASN A 411 -28.70 -3.49 2.05
C ASN A 411 -28.84 -4.85 2.74
N TYR A 412 -27.95 -5.20 3.66
CA TYR A 412 -27.94 -6.50 4.35
C TYR A 412 -28.05 -6.37 5.88
N ILE A 413 -28.60 -7.41 6.49
CA ILE A 413 -28.66 -7.64 7.93
C ILE A 413 -27.57 -8.62 8.37
N ASN A 414 -27.48 -9.79 7.73
CA ASN A 414 -26.48 -10.83 7.98
C ASN A 414 -25.83 -11.23 6.64
N ASN A 415 -24.71 -10.61 6.32
CA ASN A 415 -23.91 -10.95 5.15
C ASN A 415 -22.43 -10.87 5.50
N ALA A 416 -21.66 -11.89 5.12
CA ALA A 416 -20.22 -11.90 5.22
C ALA A 416 -19.60 -12.04 3.83
N SER A 417 -18.37 -11.58 3.66
CA SER A 417 -17.59 -11.85 2.45
C SER A 417 -16.15 -12.19 2.80
N LEU A 418 -15.56 -13.07 1.99
CA LEU A 418 -14.14 -13.36 1.99
C LEU A 418 -13.42 -12.32 1.13
N GLU A 419 -12.72 -11.39 1.77
CA GLU A 419 -11.99 -10.33 1.08
C GLU A 419 -10.66 -10.82 0.52
N GLU A 420 -9.95 -11.65 1.29
CA GLU A 420 -8.61 -12.09 0.95
C GLU A 420 -8.29 -13.48 1.50
N ILE A 421 -7.47 -14.23 0.77
CA ILE A 421 -6.67 -15.35 1.30
C ILE A 421 -5.22 -14.87 1.29
N LYS A 422 -4.64 -14.54 2.46
CA LYS A 422 -3.27 -14.04 2.56
C LYS A 422 -2.25 -15.17 2.48
N THR A 423 -2.53 -16.29 3.15
CA THR A 423 -1.71 -17.52 3.11
C THR A 423 -2.63 -18.76 3.12
N PRO A 424 -2.33 -19.80 2.33
CA PRO A 424 -1.33 -19.86 1.26
C PRO A 424 -1.77 -19.06 0.01
N ASN A 425 -0.88 -18.34 -0.66
CA ASN A 425 -1.19 -17.58 -1.88
C ASN A 425 0.06 -17.17 -2.70
N ASN A 426 0.07 -17.47 -4.00
CA ASN A 426 1.13 -17.07 -4.94
C ASN A 426 0.97 -15.64 -5.50
N ALA A 427 -0.10 -14.92 -5.17
CA ALA A 427 -0.28 -13.54 -5.61
C ALA A 427 0.88 -12.67 -5.13
N TYR A 428 1.40 -11.82 -6.02
CA TYR A 428 2.59 -11.00 -5.76
C TYR A 428 2.48 -10.17 -4.47
N LYS A 429 1.29 -9.65 -4.16
CA LYS A 429 1.03 -8.87 -2.93
C LYS A 429 1.26 -9.63 -1.62
N TYR A 430 1.27 -10.97 -1.64
CA TYR A 430 1.52 -11.80 -0.45
C TYR A 430 2.82 -12.60 -0.51
N ARG A 431 3.69 -12.35 -1.50
CA ARG A 431 4.91 -13.14 -1.71
C ARG A 431 5.93 -13.09 -0.57
N ARG A 432 5.78 -12.15 0.37
CA ARG A 432 6.62 -12.04 1.58
C ARG A 432 6.12 -12.85 2.77
N MET A 433 4.88 -13.33 2.67
CA MET A 433 4.26 -14.23 3.66
C MET A 433 4.21 -15.68 3.14
N ASN A 434 4.49 -15.87 1.85
CA ASN A 434 4.36 -17.12 1.14
C ASN A 434 5.72 -17.54 0.53
N PRO A 435 5.95 -18.85 0.32
CA PRO A 435 5.03 -19.96 0.58
C PRO A 435 4.90 -20.29 2.07
N ILE A 436 3.82 -20.98 2.42
CA ILE A 436 3.67 -21.68 3.69
C ILE A 436 3.81 -23.20 3.48
N CYS A 437 3.90 -23.96 4.56
CA CYS A 437 4.11 -25.41 4.56
C CYS A 437 3.07 -26.17 5.37
N ARG A 438 3.13 -27.52 5.28
CA ARG A 438 2.40 -28.45 6.16
C ARG A 438 2.50 -28.03 7.63
N GLY A 439 1.37 -28.02 8.32
CA GLY A 439 1.27 -27.66 9.74
C GLY A 439 1.16 -26.16 10.01
N GLN A 440 1.31 -25.28 9.00
CA GLN A 440 1.07 -23.84 9.17
C GLN A 440 -0.40 -23.48 8.96
N GLN A 441 -0.86 -22.48 9.72
CA GLN A 441 -2.23 -21.98 9.69
C GLN A 441 -2.46 -21.06 8.48
N PRO A 442 -3.46 -21.31 7.63
CA PRO A 442 -3.91 -20.35 6.63
C PRO A 442 -4.45 -19.08 7.29
N LEU A 443 -4.22 -17.94 6.65
CA LEU A 443 -4.71 -16.63 7.08
C LEU A 443 -5.65 -16.06 6.03
N ILE A 444 -6.89 -15.79 6.43
CA ILE A 444 -7.92 -15.19 5.57
C ILE A 444 -8.40 -13.86 6.14
N VAL A 445 -9.01 -13.02 5.30
CA VAL A 445 -9.66 -11.76 5.71
C VAL A 445 -11.15 -11.87 5.42
N VAL A 446 -11.97 -11.71 6.45
CA VAL A 446 -13.44 -11.73 6.32
C VAL A 446 -13.99 -10.34 6.67
N LYS A 447 -14.98 -9.89 5.89
CA LYS A 447 -15.71 -8.64 6.13
C LYS A 447 -17.14 -8.92 6.59
N ASN A 448 -17.63 -8.09 7.51
CA ASN A 448 -19.06 -8.02 7.80
C ASN A 448 -19.73 -6.96 6.92
N ASN A 449 -20.61 -7.39 6.03
CA ASN A 449 -21.38 -6.52 5.14
C ASN A 449 -22.83 -6.31 5.65
N GLY A 450 -23.22 -7.00 6.71
CA GLY A 450 -24.53 -6.89 7.34
C GLY A 450 -24.54 -5.89 8.48
N LYS A 451 -25.62 -5.10 8.61
CA LYS A 451 -25.73 -4.08 9.67
C LYS A 451 -25.73 -4.65 11.10
N SER A 452 -25.95 -5.96 11.27
CA SER A 452 -25.76 -6.64 12.55
C SER A 452 -24.31 -7.07 12.69
N ASP A 453 -23.71 -6.85 13.85
CA ASP A 453 -22.36 -7.33 14.13
C ASP A 453 -22.24 -8.84 13.86
N LEU A 454 -21.19 -9.25 13.16
CA LEU A 454 -20.94 -10.64 12.81
C LEU A 454 -20.24 -11.31 13.99
N THR A 455 -20.94 -12.24 14.63
CA THR A 455 -20.49 -12.91 15.87
C THR A 455 -20.13 -14.38 15.68
N SER A 456 -20.55 -14.98 14.56
CA SER A 456 -20.18 -16.34 14.20
C SER A 456 -20.26 -16.59 12.70
N LEU A 457 -19.46 -17.54 12.22
CA LEU A 457 -19.39 -17.92 10.81
C LEU A 457 -19.00 -19.39 10.68
N VAL A 458 -19.58 -20.10 9.72
CA VAL A 458 -19.12 -21.44 9.30
C VAL A 458 -18.15 -21.26 8.14
N ILE A 459 -16.89 -21.62 8.34
CA ILE A 459 -15.84 -21.50 7.33
C ILE A 459 -15.51 -22.89 6.82
N ARG A 460 -15.65 -23.12 5.52
CA ARG A 460 -15.29 -24.39 4.88
C ARG A 460 -14.10 -24.20 3.98
N TYR A 461 -13.12 -25.09 4.04
CA TYR A 461 -11.89 -24.90 3.28
C TYR A 461 -11.25 -26.23 2.90
N LYS A 462 -10.58 -26.26 1.75
CA LYS A 462 -9.93 -27.46 1.21
C LYS A 462 -8.73 -27.11 0.33
N VAL A 463 -7.82 -28.07 0.24
CA VAL A 463 -6.75 -28.10 -0.76
C VAL A 463 -7.19 -29.01 -1.89
N ASP A 464 -7.05 -28.52 -3.13
CA ASP A 464 -7.39 -29.23 -4.36
C ASP A 464 -8.81 -29.83 -4.31
N ASN A 465 -8.91 -31.15 -4.52
CA ASN A 465 -10.17 -31.90 -4.55
C ASN A 465 -10.37 -32.75 -3.29
N GLU A 466 -9.66 -32.43 -2.20
CA GLU A 466 -9.82 -33.13 -0.93
C GLU A 466 -11.13 -32.78 -0.22
N ALA A 467 -11.40 -33.52 0.86
CA ALA A 467 -12.56 -33.26 1.72
C ALA A 467 -12.48 -31.87 2.36
N GLU A 468 -13.65 -31.23 2.51
CA GLU A 468 -13.72 -29.92 3.16
C GLU A 468 -13.50 -30.04 4.66
N ASN A 469 -12.58 -29.23 5.17
CA ASN A 469 -12.48 -28.94 6.58
C ASN A 469 -13.55 -27.91 6.93
N VAL A 470 -14.12 -28.02 8.14
CA VAL A 470 -15.16 -27.12 8.65
C VAL A 470 -14.67 -26.50 9.95
N PHE A 471 -14.62 -25.18 9.98
CA PHE A 471 -14.27 -24.39 11.16
C PHE A 471 -15.42 -23.47 11.54
N ASN A 472 -15.91 -23.62 12.78
CA ASN A 472 -16.97 -22.79 13.33
C ASN A 472 -16.36 -21.61 14.08
N TRP A 473 -16.19 -20.49 13.40
CA TRP A 473 -15.57 -19.30 13.97
C TRP A 473 -16.54 -18.54 14.88
N LYS A 474 -15.98 -17.95 15.95
CA LYS A 474 -16.66 -17.06 16.90
C LYS A 474 -15.80 -15.82 17.12
N GLY A 475 -16.43 -14.66 17.21
CA GLY A 475 -15.76 -13.39 17.44
C GLY A 475 -16.73 -12.22 17.35
N THR A 476 -16.26 -11.05 16.94
CA THR A 476 -17.11 -9.89 16.65
C THR A 476 -16.46 -9.06 15.57
N ILE A 477 -17.14 -8.90 14.43
CA ILE A 477 -16.73 -8.00 13.34
C ILE A 477 -17.86 -6.98 13.16
N PRO A 478 -17.65 -5.71 13.52
CA PRO A 478 -18.62 -4.64 13.32
C PRO A 478 -18.97 -4.46 11.84
N TYR A 479 -20.13 -3.86 11.56
CA TYR A 479 -20.55 -3.55 10.20
C TYR A 479 -19.47 -2.79 9.40
N MET A 480 -19.23 -3.24 8.17
CA MET A 480 -18.23 -2.74 7.20
C MET A 480 -16.77 -2.89 7.63
N ASN A 481 -16.50 -3.51 8.78
CA ASN A 481 -15.15 -3.82 9.22
C ASN A 481 -14.73 -5.22 8.73
N THR A 482 -13.42 -5.44 8.72
CA THR A 482 -12.79 -6.73 8.42
C THR A 482 -12.09 -7.29 9.64
N ALA A 483 -11.91 -8.61 9.67
CA ALA A 483 -10.96 -9.25 10.57
C ALA A 483 -10.12 -10.31 9.85
N GLU A 484 -8.89 -10.47 10.33
CA GLU A 484 -8.04 -11.58 9.98
C GLU A 484 -8.42 -12.81 10.81
N ILE A 485 -8.55 -13.96 10.16
CA ILE A 485 -8.91 -15.23 10.80
C ILE A 485 -7.84 -16.27 10.43
N LEU A 486 -7.20 -16.83 11.45
CA LEU A 486 -6.35 -18.00 11.32
C LEU A 486 -7.24 -19.25 11.26
N LEU A 487 -7.09 -20.02 10.20
CA LEU A 487 -7.76 -21.32 10.06
C LEU A 487 -6.90 -22.41 10.74
N PRO A 488 -7.53 -23.50 11.22
CA PRO A 488 -6.77 -24.66 11.68
C PRO A 488 -5.75 -25.11 10.62
N ALA A 489 -4.59 -25.57 11.10
CA ALA A 489 -3.46 -25.92 10.26
C ALA A 489 -3.85 -26.94 9.18
N LEU A 490 -3.26 -26.77 8.00
CA LEU A 490 -3.48 -27.68 6.88
C LEU A 490 -2.41 -28.76 6.81
N GLU A 491 -2.89 -29.96 6.52
CA GLU A 491 -2.06 -31.03 5.98
C GLU A 491 -1.86 -30.76 4.49
N PHE A 492 -0.74 -30.13 4.12
CA PHE A 492 -0.46 -29.86 2.71
C PHE A 492 0.05 -31.12 1.99
N PRO A 493 -0.42 -31.38 0.75
CA PRO A 493 0.03 -32.49 -0.09
C PRO A 493 1.50 -32.34 -0.55
N LYS A 494 1.99 -33.36 -1.28
CA LYS A 494 3.35 -33.43 -1.86
C LYS A 494 3.72 -32.16 -2.63
N VAL A 495 5.01 -31.85 -2.73
CA VAL A 495 5.56 -30.70 -3.49
C VAL A 495 4.89 -30.53 -4.87
N GLY A 496 4.31 -29.36 -5.12
CA GLY A 496 3.68 -29.03 -6.39
C GLY A 496 2.93 -27.69 -6.37
N ASP A 497 2.27 -27.40 -7.49
CA ASP A 497 1.26 -26.35 -7.61
C ASP A 497 -0.07 -26.88 -7.08
N HIS A 498 -0.73 -26.12 -6.21
CA HIS A 498 -1.99 -26.48 -5.57
C HIS A 498 -2.99 -25.34 -5.60
N LYS A 499 -4.25 -25.68 -5.35
CA LYS A 499 -5.34 -24.72 -5.17
C LYS A 499 -5.85 -24.78 -3.74
N PHE A 500 -5.95 -23.63 -3.10
CA PHE A 500 -6.62 -23.49 -1.82
C PHE A 500 -7.96 -22.79 -2.01
N THR A 501 -9.04 -23.42 -1.57
CA THR A 501 -10.40 -22.89 -1.67
C THR A 501 -10.98 -22.70 -0.29
N VAL A 502 -11.56 -21.53 -0.04
CA VAL A 502 -12.22 -21.18 1.21
C VAL A 502 -13.61 -20.63 0.88
N GLY A 503 -14.60 -21.03 1.67
CA GLY A 503 -15.96 -20.52 1.65
C GLY A 503 -16.42 -20.08 3.04
N VAL A 504 -17.14 -18.97 3.12
CA VAL A 504 -17.78 -18.45 4.34
C VAL A 504 -19.29 -18.62 4.25
N TYR A 505 -19.91 -19.06 5.33
CA TYR A 505 -21.33 -19.40 5.36
C TYR A 505 -21.95 -19.08 6.72
N GLU A 506 -23.27 -18.98 6.72
CA GLU A 506 -24.09 -18.92 7.92
C GLU A 506 -23.72 -17.77 8.90
N PRO A 507 -23.61 -16.50 8.42
CA PRO A 507 -23.33 -15.37 9.30
C PRO A 507 -24.37 -15.30 10.42
N ASN A 508 -23.91 -15.29 11.68
CA ASN A 508 -24.77 -15.35 12.87
C ASN A 508 -25.74 -16.56 12.91
N GLY A 509 -25.38 -17.66 12.25
CA GLY A 509 -26.24 -18.85 12.13
C GLY A 509 -27.49 -18.62 11.27
N LYS A 510 -27.47 -17.59 10.41
CA LYS A 510 -28.55 -17.26 9.45
C LYS A 510 -28.05 -17.47 8.03
N ALA A 511 -28.97 -17.67 7.08
CA ALA A 511 -28.60 -17.71 5.67
C ALA A 511 -27.92 -16.40 5.27
N ASP A 512 -26.86 -16.52 4.46
CA ASP A 512 -26.21 -15.34 3.89
C ASP A 512 -27.11 -14.70 2.82
N GLU A 513 -27.32 -13.39 2.92
CA GLU A 513 -28.18 -12.60 2.02
C GLU A 513 -27.50 -12.31 0.66
N SER A 514 -26.17 -12.42 0.59
CA SER A 514 -25.41 -12.48 -0.66
C SER A 514 -24.71 -13.82 -0.76
N THR A 515 -24.41 -14.25 -2.00
CA THR A 515 -23.48 -15.36 -2.26
C THR A 515 -22.21 -14.90 -2.96
N ILE A 516 -22.14 -13.62 -3.33
CA ILE A 516 -20.98 -13.03 -3.97
C ILE A 516 -19.97 -12.69 -2.89
N GLY A 517 -18.71 -13.10 -3.13
CA GLY A 517 -17.65 -12.97 -2.15
C GLY A 517 -17.63 -14.08 -1.10
N ASP A 518 -18.59 -15.01 -1.10
CA ASP A 518 -18.61 -16.12 -0.13
C ASP A 518 -17.45 -17.08 -0.32
N MET A 519 -16.94 -17.23 -1.56
CA MET A 519 -15.92 -18.21 -1.91
C MET A 519 -14.77 -17.60 -2.69
N MET A 520 -13.55 -18.00 -2.35
CA MET A 520 -12.33 -17.64 -3.07
C MET A 520 -11.45 -18.87 -3.27
N THR A 521 -10.84 -18.98 -4.45
CA THR A 521 -9.81 -19.98 -4.75
C THR A 521 -8.55 -19.27 -5.18
N VAL A 522 -7.41 -19.66 -4.59
CA VAL A 522 -6.09 -19.14 -4.94
C VAL A 522 -5.14 -20.28 -5.29
N ASN A 523 -4.16 -19.99 -6.14
CA ASN A 523 -3.06 -20.92 -6.39
C ASN A 523 -1.96 -20.69 -5.35
N PHE A 524 -1.32 -21.76 -4.91
CA PHE A 524 -0.13 -21.70 -4.07
C PHE A 524 0.86 -22.81 -4.40
N THR A 525 2.12 -22.62 -4.00
CA THR A 525 3.18 -23.64 -4.10
C THR A 525 3.81 -23.89 -2.74
N ASN A 526 4.36 -25.09 -2.57
CA ASN A 526 5.11 -25.43 -1.36
C ASN A 526 6.49 -24.74 -1.33
N GLY A 527 7.02 -24.57 -0.10
CA GLY A 527 8.40 -24.15 0.12
C GLY A 527 9.42 -25.09 -0.51
N LYS A 528 10.63 -24.59 -0.77
CA LYS A 528 11.68 -25.37 -1.42
C LYS A 528 12.12 -26.56 -0.55
N THR A 529 12.15 -27.76 -1.11
CA THR A 529 12.60 -28.97 -0.40
C THR A 529 14.08 -29.23 -0.60
N VAL A 530 14.78 -29.62 0.46
CA VAL A 530 16.15 -30.12 0.45
C VAL A 530 16.23 -31.51 1.07
N ASN A 531 17.09 -32.36 0.51
CA ASN A 531 17.18 -33.78 0.89
C ASN A 531 18.36 -34.07 1.82
N ASN A 532 18.68 -33.11 2.69
CA ASN A 532 19.77 -33.21 3.63
C ASN A 532 19.49 -32.35 4.86
N SER A 533 19.65 -32.95 6.04
CA SER A 533 19.37 -32.32 7.33
C SER A 533 20.32 -31.19 7.70
N LYS A 534 21.51 -31.13 7.12
CA LYS A 534 22.50 -30.09 7.43
C LYS A 534 22.29 -28.87 6.54
N ILE A 535 21.73 -27.82 7.13
CA ILE A 535 21.52 -26.52 6.51
C ILE A 535 22.67 -25.59 6.87
N ILE A 536 23.19 -24.89 5.87
CA ILE A 536 24.33 -23.98 5.96
C ILE A 536 23.85 -22.59 5.57
N LEU A 537 23.90 -21.70 6.55
CA LEU A 537 23.74 -20.26 6.37
C LEU A 537 25.13 -19.65 6.16
N THR A 538 25.29 -18.80 5.15
CA THR A 538 26.46 -17.92 5.02
C THR A 538 25.97 -16.50 4.93
N ILE A 539 26.38 -15.63 5.87
CA ILE A 539 26.05 -14.20 5.89
C ILE A 539 27.35 -13.42 5.82
N THR A 540 27.44 -12.49 4.89
CA THR A 540 28.44 -11.40 4.93
C THR A 540 27.71 -10.17 5.44
N LEU A 541 28.17 -9.64 6.57
CA LEU A 541 27.57 -8.49 7.21
C LEU A 541 27.97 -7.21 6.47
N ASP A 542 27.05 -6.27 6.48
CA ASP A 542 27.24 -4.93 5.96
C ASP A 542 28.02 -4.07 6.99
N TYR A 543 28.08 -2.76 6.72
CA TYR A 543 28.58 -1.76 7.65
C TYR A 543 27.96 -0.43 7.28
N VAL A 544 27.42 0.28 8.27
CA VAL A 544 26.94 1.65 8.08
C VAL A 544 27.64 2.57 9.07
N GLN A 545 28.28 3.63 8.56
CA GLN A 545 29.01 4.56 9.40
C GLN A 545 28.06 5.24 10.41
N GLY A 546 28.36 5.09 11.69
CA GLY A 546 27.59 5.72 12.78
C GLY A 546 26.45 4.87 13.33
N TYR A 547 26.26 3.65 12.81
CA TYR A 547 25.23 2.71 13.28
C TYR A 547 25.87 1.39 13.70
N ASN A 548 25.35 0.79 14.76
CA ASN A 548 25.74 -0.55 15.16
C ASN A 548 24.99 -1.58 14.30
N ASN A 549 25.64 -2.70 13.99
CA ASN A 549 24.97 -3.80 13.32
C ASN A 549 23.78 -4.30 14.17
N SER A 550 22.60 -4.39 13.56
CA SER A 550 21.38 -4.86 14.21
C SER A 550 20.86 -6.17 13.60
N ILE A 551 21.66 -6.81 12.73
CA ILE A 551 21.24 -8.03 12.06
C ILE A 551 21.13 -9.15 13.09
N ARG A 552 20.00 -9.84 13.06
CA ARG A 552 19.80 -11.12 13.74
C ARG A 552 19.04 -12.08 12.85
N TYR A 553 19.16 -13.36 13.12
CA TYR A 553 18.37 -14.36 12.41
C TYR A 553 17.80 -15.41 13.35
N GLN A 554 16.71 -16.01 12.92
CA GLN A 554 16.06 -17.16 13.55
C GLN A 554 15.81 -18.26 12.50
N ILE A 555 15.86 -19.52 12.94
CA ILE A 555 15.27 -20.65 12.24
C ILE A 555 14.13 -21.14 13.13
N VAL A 556 12.91 -21.09 12.62
CA VAL A 556 11.71 -21.58 13.31
C VAL A 556 11.11 -22.77 12.56
N ASP A 557 10.50 -23.71 13.26
CA ASP A 557 9.74 -24.80 12.64
C ASP A 557 8.31 -24.34 12.24
N ASN A 558 7.48 -25.28 11.79
CA ASN A 558 6.12 -25.01 11.32
C ASN A 558 5.14 -24.68 12.47
N GLU A 559 5.43 -25.09 13.70
CA GLU A 559 4.69 -24.73 14.91
C GLU A 559 5.13 -23.38 15.51
N GLY A 560 6.22 -22.79 14.98
CA GLY A 560 6.74 -21.50 15.41
C GLY A 560 7.80 -21.58 16.51
N TYR A 561 8.30 -22.77 16.83
CA TYR A 561 9.38 -22.96 17.78
C TYR A 561 10.73 -22.53 17.18
N ILE A 562 11.48 -21.74 17.95
CA ILE A 562 12.82 -21.28 17.56
C ILE A 562 13.82 -22.41 17.76
N ILE A 563 14.23 -23.03 16.65
CA ILE A 563 15.28 -24.05 16.60
C ILE A 563 16.66 -23.42 16.83
N LYS A 564 16.85 -22.20 16.31
CA LYS A 564 18.10 -21.47 16.43
C LYS A 564 17.87 -19.98 16.31
N GLU A 565 18.61 -19.21 17.08
CA GLU A 565 18.68 -17.76 16.99
C GLU A 565 20.12 -17.30 17.16
N LYS A 566 20.47 -16.20 16.48
CA LYS A 566 21.76 -15.55 16.66
C LYS A 566 21.71 -14.07 16.28
N ASP A 567 22.42 -13.27 17.04
CA ASP A 567 22.57 -11.82 16.91
C ASP A 567 24.03 -11.40 17.23
N GLY A 568 24.24 -10.10 17.48
CA GLY A 568 25.51 -9.57 17.99
C GLY A 568 26.66 -9.69 17.00
N PHE A 569 26.36 -9.60 15.71
CA PHE A 569 27.36 -9.78 14.66
C PHE A 569 28.31 -8.59 14.54
N VAL A 570 29.54 -8.89 14.13
CA VAL A 570 30.55 -7.86 13.84
C VAL A 570 30.42 -7.42 12.39
N ASP A 571 30.42 -6.11 12.16
CA ASP A 571 30.40 -5.50 10.84
C ASP A 571 31.48 -6.06 9.91
N LYS A 572 31.17 -6.15 8.61
CA LYS A 572 32.06 -6.65 7.54
C LYS A 572 32.56 -8.08 7.72
N SER A 573 32.14 -8.79 8.76
CA SER A 573 32.50 -10.18 8.96
C SER A 573 31.71 -11.09 8.02
N THR A 574 32.24 -12.29 7.79
CA THR A 574 31.49 -13.35 7.12
C THR A 574 31.33 -14.51 8.08
N ILE A 575 30.09 -14.91 8.27
CA ILE A 575 29.69 -15.95 9.21
C ILE A 575 29.18 -17.12 8.39
N ARG A 576 29.71 -18.30 8.69
CA ARG A 576 29.19 -19.57 8.19
C ARG A 576 28.64 -20.34 9.37
N ASP A 577 27.33 -20.53 9.38
CA ASP A 577 26.63 -21.21 10.46
C ASP A 577 25.95 -22.47 9.92
N THR A 578 26.06 -23.57 10.64
CA THR A 578 25.49 -24.86 10.25
C THR A 578 24.51 -25.33 11.31
N THR A 579 23.35 -25.80 10.87
CA THR A 579 22.29 -26.31 11.72
C THR A 579 21.84 -27.65 11.16
N THR A 580 21.76 -28.66 12.01
CA THR A 580 21.15 -29.94 11.66
C THR A 580 19.68 -29.88 12.03
N LEU A 581 18.81 -30.10 11.07
CA LEU A 581 17.35 -30.07 11.21
C LEU A 581 16.78 -31.47 10.94
N GLU A 582 15.71 -31.81 11.64
CA GLU A 582 14.95 -33.03 11.37
C GLU A 582 14.11 -32.86 10.09
N ASP A 583 13.47 -33.94 9.65
CA ASP A 583 12.52 -33.85 8.54
C ASP A 583 11.31 -33.04 8.98
N GLY A 584 10.97 -31.99 8.23
CA GLY A 584 9.97 -31.01 8.64
C GLY A 584 9.99 -29.75 7.78
N CYS A 585 9.16 -28.76 8.13
CA CYS A 585 9.22 -27.44 7.50
C CYS A 585 9.73 -26.37 8.46
N TYR A 586 10.51 -25.46 7.89
CA TYR A 586 11.17 -24.40 8.63
C TYR A 586 11.04 -23.07 7.91
N ARG A 587 11.08 -21.98 8.68
CA ARG A 587 11.28 -20.62 8.19
C ARG A 587 12.61 -20.12 8.71
N PHE A 588 13.50 -19.74 7.80
CA PHE A 588 14.62 -18.88 8.13
C PHE A 588 14.12 -17.42 8.07
N ILE A 589 14.31 -16.68 9.16
CA ILE A 589 13.92 -15.28 9.25
C ILE A 589 15.16 -14.48 9.59
N ILE A 590 15.49 -13.48 8.77
CA ILE A 590 16.55 -12.51 9.05
C ILE A 590 15.91 -11.15 9.26
N TYR A 591 16.36 -10.44 10.29
CA TYR A 591 15.87 -9.13 10.68
C TYR A 591 16.99 -8.10 10.59
N GLU A 592 16.63 -6.86 10.30
CA GLU A 592 17.44 -5.66 10.57
C GLU A 592 16.55 -4.72 11.39
N GLU A 593 16.90 -4.54 12.67
CA GLU A 593 16.08 -3.84 13.66
C GLU A 593 16.52 -2.38 13.88
N GLY A 594 17.49 -1.91 13.08
CA GLY A 594 18.09 -0.60 13.19
C GLY A 594 17.54 0.36 12.16
N ILE A 595 18.10 0.32 10.96
CA ILE A 595 17.82 1.28 9.88
C ILE A 595 16.67 0.81 8.97
N GLY A 596 16.54 -0.49 8.78
CA GLY A 596 15.53 -1.17 7.97
C GLY A 596 15.93 -1.42 6.51
N ASP A 597 17.19 -1.29 6.09
CA ASP A 597 17.61 -1.54 4.68
C ASP A 597 18.18 -2.96 4.45
N GLY A 598 17.97 -3.87 5.41
CA GLY A 598 18.61 -5.18 5.43
C GLY A 598 20.14 -5.09 5.37
N LEU A 599 20.76 -5.89 4.50
CA LEU A 599 22.21 -5.97 4.30
C LEU A 599 22.70 -5.13 3.11
N TYR A 600 21.90 -4.21 2.56
CA TYR A 600 22.26 -3.45 1.36
C TYR A 600 22.08 -1.94 1.55
N PRO A 601 22.81 -1.32 2.49
CA PRO A 601 22.69 0.11 2.75
C PRO A 601 22.94 0.97 1.51
N ILE A 602 22.12 2.01 1.33
CA ILE A 602 22.28 3.03 0.26
C ILE A 602 23.10 4.27 0.68
N TYR A 603 23.61 4.30 1.91
CA TYR A 603 24.38 5.43 2.45
C TYR A 603 25.82 5.48 1.95
N SER A 604 26.35 6.69 1.78
CA SER A 604 27.77 6.89 1.49
C SER A 604 28.65 6.37 2.63
N GLY A 605 29.76 5.72 2.31
CA GLY A 605 30.68 5.16 3.31
C GLY A 605 30.25 3.82 3.92
N SER A 606 29.12 3.26 3.46
CA SER A 606 28.67 1.92 3.85
C SER A 606 29.31 0.80 3.00
N THR A 607 29.32 -0.43 3.51
CA THR A 607 29.63 -1.63 2.72
C THR A 607 28.41 -2.52 2.66
N ARG A 608 28.20 -3.22 1.54
CA ARG A 608 27.06 -4.14 1.37
C ARG A 608 27.40 -5.55 1.81
N GLY A 609 26.43 -6.19 2.43
CA GLY A 609 26.43 -7.58 2.81
C GLY A 609 25.63 -8.47 1.85
N SER A 610 25.50 -9.74 2.21
CA SER A 610 24.68 -10.72 1.50
C SER A 610 24.40 -11.91 2.41
N PHE A 611 23.41 -12.74 2.08
CA PHE A 611 23.25 -14.04 2.71
C PHE A 611 22.82 -15.11 1.72
N SER A 612 23.17 -16.35 2.04
CA SER A 612 22.73 -17.52 1.32
C SER A 612 22.43 -18.66 2.27
N LEU A 613 21.41 -19.44 1.92
CA LEU A 613 20.99 -20.64 2.62
C LEU A 613 21.09 -21.81 1.64
N LYS A 614 21.75 -22.88 2.03
CA LYS A 614 21.89 -24.10 1.22
C LYS A 614 22.05 -25.32 2.10
N ASP A 615 21.80 -26.50 1.55
CA ASP A 615 22.13 -27.75 2.24
C ASP A 615 23.64 -28.08 2.13
N SER A 616 24.08 -29.10 2.88
CA SER A 616 25.48 -29.55 2.86
C SER A 616 25.92 -30.23 1.55
N LYS A 617 24.98 -30.55 0.64
CA LYS A 617 25.24 -31.05 -0.71
C LYS A 617 25.25 -29.93 -1.76
N ASN A 618 25.16 -28.66 -1.33
CA ASN A 618 25.08 -27.46 -2.16
C ASN A 618 23.76 -27.24 -2.93
N THR A 619 22.68 -27.89 -2.51
CA THR A 619 21.34 -27.51 -2.96
C THR A 619 20.99 -26.14 -2.39
N MET A 620 20.92 -25.12 -3.25
CA MET A 620 20.62 -23.74 -2.83
C MET A 620 19.16 -23.62 -2.39
N ILE A 621 18.90 -23.08 -1.20
CA ILE A 621 17.55 -22.71 -0.76
C ILE A 621 17.24 -21.28 -1.18
N TYR A 622 18.13 -20.35 -0.82
CA TYR A 622 18.00 -18.92 -1.15
C TYR A 622 19.38 -18.26 -1.27
N ASN A 623 19.51 -17.21 -2.08
CA ASN A 623 20.77 -16.50 -2.26
C ASN A 623 20.55 -15.06 -2.72
N THR A 624 20.84 -14.08 -1.87
CA THR A 624 20.67 -12.66 -2.22
C THR A 624 21.68 -12.16 -3.24
N ALA A 625 22.83 -12.84 -3.40
CA ALA A 625 23.83 -12.48 -4.41
C ALA A 625 23.41 -12.85 -5.85
N SER A 626 22.30 -13.58 -6.02
CA SER A 626 21.78 -13.93 -7.35
C SER A 626 20.89 -12.81 -7.91
N SER A 627 20.73 -12.77 -9.23
CA SER A 627 19.62 -12.03 -9.83
C SER A 627 18.33 -12.80 -9.59
N LEU A 628 17.37 -12.18 -8.93
CA LEU A 628 16.05 -12.75 -8.65
C LEU A 628 14.98 -11.86 -9.29
N PHE A 629 13.96 -12.49 -9.88
CA PHE A 629 12.83 -11.80 -10.53
C PHE A 629 13.24 -10.69 -11.52
N GLY A 630 14.35 -10.92 -12.26
CA GLY A 630 14.86 -9.99 -13.28
C GLY A 630 15.58 -8.75 -12.73
N GLN A 631 15.65 -8.56 -11.42
CA GLN A 631 16.38 -7.43 -10.83
C GLN A 631 17.89 -7.67 -10.75
N PRO A 632 18.71 -6.60 -10.58
CA PRO A 632 20.17 -6.73 -10.49
C PRO A 632 20.62 -7.67 -9.35
N ALA A 633 21.73 -8.38 -9.56
CA ALA A 633 22.30 -9.25 -8.54
C ALA A 633 22.64 -8.47 -7.24
N GLY A 634 22.37 -9.08 -6.09
CA GLY A 634 22.71 -8.50 -4.78
C GLY A 634 21.62 -7.62 -4.16
N VAL A 635 20.68 -7.06 -4.94
CA VAL A 635 19.71 -6.08 -4.40
C VAL A 635 18.68 -6.70 -3.44
N TYR A 636 18.49 -8.02 -3.46
CA TYR A 636 17.66 -8.75 -2.49
C TYR A 636 18.27 -8.81 -1.08
N ALA A 637 19.49 -8.29 -0.91
CA ALA A 637 20.00 -7.96 0.41
C ALA A 637 19.33 -6.69 0.99
N SER A 638 18.71 -5.82 0.17
CA SER A 638 17.81 -4.74 0.62
C SER A 638 16.41 -5.33 0.85
N PHE A 639 16.29 -6.09 1.94
CA PHE A 639 15.05 -6.81 2.26
C PHE A 639 14.11 -6.01 3.16
N GLY A 640 14.48 -4.82 3.61
CA GLY A 640 13.66 -4.06 4.55
C GLY A 640 14.00 -4.40 6.00
N ASP A 641 12.99 -4.43 6.85
CA ASP A 641 13.08 -4.80 8.27
C ASP A 641 13.26 -6.31 8.47
N ARG A 642 12.73 -7.15 7.57
CA ARG A 642 12.85 -8.62 7.65
C ARG A 642 12.67 -9.35 6.32
N GLU A 643 13.36 -10.48 6.16
CA GLU A 643 13.12 -11.45 5.07
C GLU A 643 12.75 -12.82 5.65
N ILE A 644 11.79 -13.49 5.01
CA ILE A 644 11.25 -14.79 5.47
C ILE A 644 11.44 -15.81 4.34
N ILE A 645 12.25 -16.83 4.59
CA ILE A 645 12.51 -17.92 3.66
C ILE A 645 11.96 -19.23 4.21
N THR A 646 10.87 -19.71 3.61
CA THR A 646 10.26 -21.00 3.95
C THR A 646 10.88 -22.14 3.14
N PHE A 647 11.28 -23.23 3.80
CA PHE A 647 11.85 -24.41 3.16
C PHE A 647 11.53 -25.70 3.92
N GLN A 648 11.65 -26.85 3.26
CA GLN A 648 11.39 -28.18 3.81
C GLN A 648 12.65 -29.03 3.83
N VAL A 649 12.84 -29.80 4.89
CA VAL A 649 13.87 -30.83 4.99
C VAL A 649 13.19 -32.19 4.86
N ASN A 650 13.64 -33.00 3.91
CA ASN A 650 13.14 -34.35 3.70
C ASN A 650 14.32 -35.28 3.35
N THR A 651 14.96 -35.83 4.38
CA THR A 651 16.08 -36.75 4.25
C THR A 651 15.64 -38.14 3.79
N ALA A 652 14.40 -38.55 4.12
CA ALA A 652 13.83 -39.82 3.68
C ALA A 652 13.67 -39.93 2.16
N ALA A 653 13.37 -38.83 1.44
CA ALA A 653 13.27 -38.80 -0.02
C ALA A 653 14.60 -39.05 -0.77
N ALA A 654 15.73 -39.16 -0.06
CA ALA A 654 17.00 -39.64 -0.62
C ALA A 654 17.10 -41.18 -0.69
N SER A 655 16.17 -41.89 -0.05
CA SER A 655 15.96 -43.33 -0.15
C SER A 655 14.55 -43.59 -0.72
N THR A 656 14.43 -44.56 -1.61
CA THR A 656 13.15 -44.97 -2.20
C THR A 656 12.05 -45.20 -1.15
N GLU A 657 10.83 -44.76 -1.49
CA GLU A 657 9.51 -45.03 -0.90
C GLU A 657 9.45 -45.84 0.40
N GLU A 658 9.00 -45.20 1.49
CA GLU A 658 7.90 -45.74 2.31
C GLU A 658 7.33 -44.66 3.23
N GLU A 659 5.99 -44.62 3.29
CA GLU A 659 5.18 -43.77 4.14
C GLU A 659 5.29 -44.27 5.59
N LEU A 660 5.86 -43.47 6.50
CA LEU A 660 5.89 -43.79 7.93
C LEU A 660 4.88 -42.91 8.67
N LEU A 661 3.72 -43.48 8.96
CA LEU A 661 2.82 -43.05 10.01
C LEU A 661 3.57 -43.15 11.36
N SER A 662 4.07 -42.04 11.88
CA SER A 662 4.66 -42.00 13.23
C SER A 662 3.54 -42.03 14.28
N THR A 663 3.52 -43.08 15.10
CA THR A 663 2.77 -43.11 16.36
C THR A 663 3.26 -41.98 17.28
N ILE A 664 2.36 -41.08 17.67
CA ILE A 664 2.64 -39.98 18.59
C ILE A 664 2.95 -40.56 19.98
N VAL A 665 4.18 -40.39 20.45
CA VAL A 665 4.57 -40.68 21.83
C VAL A 665 4.29 -39.43 22.66
N PRO A 666 3.60 -39.52 23.82
CA PRO A 666 3.34 -38.35 24.63
C PRO A 666 4.63 -37.75 25.21
N GLU A 667 4.81 -36.43 25.08
CA GLU A 667 6.03 -35.73 25.48
C GLU A 667 5.68 -34.42 26.19
N LEU A 668 6.41 -34.08 27.26
CA LEU A 668 6.30 -32.81 28.00
C LEU A 668 7.62 -32.05 27.93
N ARG A 669 7.61 -30.80 27.48
CA ARG A 669 8.79 -29.92 27.47
C ARG A 669 8.48 -28.56 28.09
N VAL A 670 9.48 -27.93 28.70
CA VAL A 670 9.43 -26.54 29.22
C VAL A 670 10.34 -25.66 28.37
N SER A 671 9.87 -24.50 27.91
CA SER A 671 10.66 -23.57 27.10
C SER A 671 10.37 -22.10 27.42
N PRO A 672 11.39 -21.23 27.58
CA PRO A 672 12.82 -21.57 27.65
C PRO A 672 13.15 -22.34 28.95
N ASN A 673 14.24 -23.10 28.94
CA ASN A 673 14.78 -23.74 30.14
C ASN A 673 16.31 -23.59 30.13
N PRO A 674 16.90 -22.67 30.93
CA PRO A 674 16.29 -21.96 32.06
C PRO A 674 15.28 -20.86 31.69
N LEU A 675 14.28 -20.67 32.56
CA LEU A 675 13.25 -19.64 32.51
C LEU A 675 13.78 -18.34 33.13
N VAL A 676 14.00 -17.30 32.32
CA VAL A 676 14.46 -15.98 32.80
C VAL A 676 13.25 -15.07 33.01
N ASN A 677 13.18 -14.41 34.17
CA ASN A 677 12.09 -13.49 34.55
C ASN A 677 10.70 -14.12 34.58
N GLY A 678 10.61 -15.45 34.73
CA GLY A 678 9.37 -16.12 35.08
C GLY A 678 8.42 -16.42 33.92
N ASN A 679 8.75 -16.04 32.68
CA ASN A 679 7.92 -16.33 31.50
C ASN A 679 8.42 -17.53 30.70
N GLY A 680 7.52 -18.48 30.41
CA GLY A 680 7.71 -19.45 29.35
C GLY A 680 6.46 -20.28 29.09
N PHE A 681 6.64 -21.47 28.53
CA PHE A 681 5.56 -22.32 28.07
C PHE A 681 5.86 -23.79 28.32
N LEU A 682 4.80 -24.56 28.59
CA LEU A 682 4.79 -26.02 28.62
C LEU A 682 4.28 -26.52 27.29
N THR A 683 5.01 -27.42 26.63
CA THR A 683 4.55 -28.11 25.41
C THR A 683 4.20 -29.54 25.75
N VAL A 684 3.00 -29.99 25.37
CA VAL A 684 2.53 -31.34 25.65
C VAL A 684 2.01 -31.99 24.38
N LYS A 685 2.73 -32.99 23.89
CA LYS A 685 2.33 -33.80 22.73
C LYS A 685 1.61 -35.06 23.18
N GLY A 686 0.69 -35.55 22.37
CA GLY A 686 0.05 -36.87 22.56
C GLY A 686 -1.05 -36.94 23.62
N LEU A 687 -1.62 -35.81 24.04
CA LEU A 687 -2.82 -35.79 24.89
C LEU A 687 -4.08 -36.04 24.06
N GLN A 688 -5.09 -36.65 24.68
CA GLN A 688 -6.40 -36.76 24.05
C GLN A 688 -7.10 -35.40 24.02
N HIS A 689 -7.48 -34.96 22.82
CA HIS A 689 -8.26 -33.74 22.62
C HIS A 689 -9.61 -33.79 23.35
N SER A 690 -10.11 -32.63 23.74
CA SER A 690 -11.35 -32.35 24.46
C SER A 690 -11.48 -32.97 25.86
N SER A 691 -10.36 -33.32 26.52
CA SER A 691 -10.33 -33.90 27.87
C SER A 691 -9.61 -33.00 28.88
N SER A 692 -10.02 -33.03 30.15
CA SER A 692 -9.38 -32.27 31.24
C SER A 692 -7.96 -32.77 31.51
N VAL A 693 -7.03 -31.83 31.67
CA VAL A 693 -5.61 -32.05 31.96
C VAL A 693 -5.27 -31.28 33.23
N ASN A 694 -4.57 -31.91 34.17
CA ASN A 694 -4.09 -31.27 35.39
C ASN A 694 -2.60 -30.92 35.23
N VAL A 695 -2.22 -29.67 35.49
CA VAL A 695 -0.84 -29.17 35.43
C VAL A 695 -0.43 -28.71 36.81
N LYS A 696 0.71 -29.19 37.30
CA LYS A 696 1.29 -28.86 38.61
C LYS A 696 2.71 -28.35 38.49
N ILE A 697 3.08 -27.42 39.37
CA ILE A 697 4.47 -27.02 39.62
C ILE A 697 4.84 -27.50 41.02
N LEU A 698 5.93 -28.26 41.11
CA LEU A 698 6.43 -28.87 42.33
C LEU A 698 7.80 -28.28 42.71
N SER A 699 8.07 -28.18 44.00
CA SER A 699 9.42 -27.87 44.51
C SER A 699 10.38 -29.04 44.24
N PRO A 700 11.72 -28.84 44.41
CA PRO A 700 12.70 -29.94 44.33
C PRO A 700 12.43 -31.11 45.29
N LEU A 701 11.66 -30.88 46.35
CA LEU A 701 11.27 -31.88 47.34
C LEU A 701 9.89 -32.52 47.04
N GLY A 702 9.30 -32.24 45.87
CA GLY A 702 8.01 -32.78 45.44
C GLY A 702 6.79 -32.12 46.10
N ARG A 703 6.96 -30.98 46.79
CA ARG A 703 5.83 -30.22 47.37
C ARG A 703 5.13 -29.43 46.27
N GLU A 704 3.80 -29.57 46.17
CA GLU A 704 2.98 -28.78 45.26
C GLU A 704 3.05 -27.29 45.61
N LEU A 705 3.41 -26.47 44.63
CA LEU A 705 3.50 -25.01 44.72
C LEU A 705 2.39 -24.32 43.91
N TYR A 706 1.96 -24.93 42.81
CA TYR A 706 0.90 -24.43 41.93
C TYR A 706 0.20 -25.61 41.23
N SER A 707 -1.10 -25.45 40.91
CA SER A 707 -1.92 -26.46 40.24
C SER A 707 -3.07 -25.81 39.47
N GLN A 708 -3.32 -26.26 38.24
CA GLN A 708 -4.42 -25.80 37.39
C GLN A 708 -5.03 -26.95 36.57
N ILE A 709 -6.32 -26.84 36.23
CA ILE A 709 -7.00 -27.77 35.30
C ILE A 709 -7.31 -27.01 34.01
N ILE A 710 -6.96 -27.61 32.88
CA ILE A 710 -7.13 -27.05 31.53
C ILE A 710 -7.78 -28.07 30.59
N THR A 711 -8.37 -27.63 29.50
CA THR A 711 -9.00 -28.51 28.49
C THR A 711 -8.04 -28.68 27.31
N ALA A 712 -7.58 -29.90 27.04
CA ALA A 712 -6.77 -30.16 25.84
C ALA A 712 -7.64 -29.93 24.59
N GLY A 713 -7.24 -29.06 23.67
CA GLY A 713 -8.06 -28.74 22.49
C GLY A 713 -7.81 -27.35 21.91
N GLU A 714 -7.28 -26.42 22.71
CA GLU A 714 -7.04 -25.03 22.27
C GLU A 714 -5.55 -24.69 22.07
N ALA A 715 -4.62 -25.46 22.65
CA ALA A 715 -3.18 -25.40 22.34
C ALA A 715 -2.46 -26.64 22.91
N GLU A 716 -1.45 -27.17 22.21
CA GLU A 716 -0.43 -28.07 22.78
C GLU A 716 0.56 -27.31 23.69
N HIS A 717 0.34 -25.99 23.87
CA HIS A 717 1.18 -25.08 24.61
C HIS A 717 0.40 -24.42 25.76
N PHE A 718 0.95 -24.45 26.98
CA PHE A 718 0.36 -23.80 28.14
C PHE A 718 1.33 -22.74 28.67
N PRO A 719 0.88 -21.48 28.89
CA PRO A 719 1.74 -20.48 29.50
C PRO A 719 2.17 -20.94 30.89
N LEU A 720 3.46 -20.80 31.17
CA LEU A 720 4.09 -21.04 32.45
C LEU A 720 4.54 -19.69 33.01
N ASP A 721 3.91 -19.29 34.11
CA ASP A 721 4.26 -18.07 34.84
C ASP A 721 4.82 -18.45 36.21
N LEU A 722 6.10 -18.11 36.42
CA LEU A 722 6.82 -18.23 37.68
C LEU A 722 7.17 -16.86 38.28
N HIS A 723 6.49 -15.79 37.88
CA HIS A 723 6.65 -14.48 38.50
C HIS A 723 6.41 -14.58 40.02
N GLY A 724 7.37 -14.11 40.81
CA GLY A 724 7.34 -14.19 42.27
C GLY A 724 7.86 -15.50 42.88
N PHE A 725 8.24 -16.48 42.07
CA PHE A 725 8.98 -17.66 42.54
C PHE A 725 10.47 -17.30 42.69
N ALA A 726 11.17 -17.95 43.62
CA ALA A 726 12.61 -17.73 43.83
C ALA A 726 13.43 -18.40 42.72
N SER A 727 14.64 -17.91 42.44
CA SER A 727 15.58 -18.62 41.56
C SER A 727 15.87 -20.03 42.10
N GLY A 728 15.75 -21.06 41.27
CA GLY A 728 15.89 -22.44 41.70
C GLY A 728 15.42 -23.47 40.66
N SER A 729 15.55 -24.75 41.00
CA SER A 729 14.99 -25.85 40.21
C SER A 729 13.55 -26.15 40.63
N TYR A 730 12.73 -26.54 39.67
CA TYR A 730 11.33 -26.92 39.84
C TYR A 730 11.02 -28.13 38.96
N GLN A 731 9.91 -28.81 39.24
CA GLN A 731 9.35 -29.83 38.35
C GLN A 731 7.96 -29.41 37.92
N VAL A 732 7.67 -29.56 36.63
CA VAL A 732 6.31 -29.46 36.11
C VAL A 732 5.78 -30.86 35.85
N GLN A 733 4.57 -31.13 36.33
CA GLN A 733 3.89 -32.39 36.13
C GLN A 733 2.57 -32.15 35.42
N ILE A 734 2.25 -33.01 34.45
CA ILE A 734 0.98 -32.99 33.73
C ILE A 734 0.31 -34.35 33.82
N SER A 735 -0.98 -34.40 34.12
CA SER A 735 -1.74 -35.64 34.17
C SER A 735 -3.08 -35.59 33.42
N GLN A 736 -3.39 -36.66 32.69
CA GLN A 736 -4.65 -36.86 31.96
C GLN A 736 -5.03 -38.36 32.04
N GLY A 737 -6.12 -38.69 32.74
CA GLY A 737 -6.48 -40.09 33.00
C GLY A 737 -5.39 -40.83 33.80
N SER A 738 -4.85 -41.92 33.25
CA SER A 738 -3.73 -42.67 33.82
C SER A 738 -2.33 -42.16 33.39
N PHE A 739 -2.25 -41.18 32.48
CA PHE A 739 -0.99 -40.63 32.01
C PHE A 739 -0.47 -39.56 32.97
N VAL A 740 0.82 -39.62 33.29
CA VAL A 740 1.54 -38.60 34.05
C VAL A 740 2.88 -38.34 33.35
N LEU A 741 3.11 -37.11 32.92
CA LEU A 741 4.39 -36.64 32.39
C LEU A 741 5.01 -35.66 33.39
N THR A 742 6.33 -35.67 33.54
CA THR A 742 7.05 -34.77 34.45
C THR A 742 8.32 -34.27 33.77
N GLU A 743 8.58 -32.96 33.84
CA GLU A 743 9.75 -32.33 33.25
C GLU A 743 10.42 -31.37 34.25
N SER A 744 11.75 -31.30 34.23
CA SER A 744 12.51 -30.43 35.12
C SER A 744 12.73 -29.07 34.48
N LEU A 745 12.62 -28.00 35.27
CA LEU A 745 12.93 -26.64 34.81
C LEU A 745 13.76 -25.87 35.83
N VAL A 746 14.59 -24.96 35.32
CA VAL A 746 15.38 -24.03 36.13
C VAL A 746 14.81 -22.63 35.95
N HIS A 747 14.50 -21.94 37.03
CA HIS A 747 14.04 -20.55 37.01
C HIS A 747 15.14 -19.61 37.54
N LEU A 748 15.36 -18.51 36.82
CA LEU A 748 16.28 -17.43 37.18
C LEU A 748 15.48 -16.13 37.27
N ALA A 749 15.20 -15.68 38.49
CA ALA A 749 14.65 -14.35 38.76
C ALA A 749 15.79 -13.32 38.63
N GLN A 750 15.60 -12.26 37.82
CA GLN A 750 16.44 -11.07 37.84
C GLN A 750 15.83 -9.98 38.70
#